data_AF-A0A2P2I972-F1
#
_entry.id   AF-A0A2P2I972-F1
#
_cell.length_a   1.000
_cell.length_b   1.000
_cell.length_c   1.000
_cell.angle_alpha   90.00
_cell.angle_beta   90.00
_cell.angle_gamma   90.00
#
_symmetry.space_group_name_H-M   'P 1'
#
loop_
_entity.id
_entity.type
_entity.pdbx_description
1 polymer ?
#
loop_
_entity_poly.entity_id
_entity_poly.type
_entity_poly.pdbx_seq_one_letter_code
_entity_poly.pdbx_strand_id
1 'polypeptide(L)'
;ASDSLADNAMDPYAIWRFSPLYRDTGMPIDHKKVSLMVSSALETCIMSYDPCSSSNNAGYQRTEDSVRNLTQAQLQPLLSALTDLAMHAMYMNNDLSALIIRIRMADLRAYCSESAQDDVAFSPLVTPHHISALLLKIINPKKTDVKLAVSLLTFLSLKQSLFVLNELIKRFGFDYPRLEAVADIGINLCGINNKVEIKIRFESVGKNARWGRRLGELNISFKEYFGKHAAALQKLFNVIVINAKCTHALLKDFCSDFELSLTDALLCYLKCLMSSFVPEPIKVSEEPEVWYVPEISQSLTLQMHSIVTKIEDRVLLRGMLSNELDNTMCYNYDVIQFMLQYLDALDKNSETDNLWQRGLDIIKFLKGYQRRAKPNVAELDEWLRNDPSSLSLPNLSWQRLPFHDMFQGGSKLIMSIITNELDVNTIDIWLRCADSLKLNKDQMCFVAIQNTLSRTLDKRIKREGIKWQLAHNHSGLLKEIDNVILKIKHDKLAMACGKNVVKLLPPGIDKVDSAENCYQMSLRWHKNSDSLESSDAVTKFLAQHQQLAVEHALHKYGVADPEYIKLLQDPVALITALYRHPSLTSLTAIANDKMPKINECVTEICQKAQCNQAEVQLELLDLWLPPTEGISGSPGGSAGDMNQTISDFQLNILSPGSSNDASSPNAEQESLSRVIYLLRGCDPSHVVPYLLECAENSSSSVGSGHRLRALKCLLAVADPHTLSKYVAMPQQKIKSLLQSLSYVCRLESIGCPTDPEQLASVDKSALAEGVWRSNRHNPHALLLIADICIDYQVNKPSLWNAVLNQLANLVGTGGVEEARVETLLLQLRQHPQLWLLRGLATAWYTLINRPFETGRRPLSAASLSRCIHRVGLLAKCPVALSGLELLVKSSVALQQPALAIVIAAAACPPNQPKLEAMFNETSREDLIKQFKYIKAQIPLPRLVENLLQSNDLVLE
;
A
#
# COMPACT_ATOMS: atom_id res chain seq x y z
N ALA A 1 77.47 11.89 -43.00
CA ALA A 1 78.28 10.66 -43.07
C ALA A 1 77.31 9.52 -43.39
N SER A 2 77.33 8.88 -44.55
CA SER A 2 78.47 8.53 -45.41
C SER A 2 78.16 8.72 -46.90
N ASP A 3 79.14 9.25 -47.61
CA ASP A 3 79.25 9.29 -49.08
C ASP A 3 79.22 7.90 -49.71
N SER A 4 78.57 7.81 -50.87
CA SER A 4 79.15 7.12 -52.03
C SER A 4 78.48 7.65 -53.31
N LEU A 5 79.15 8.62 -53.93
CA LEU A 5 78.96 9.02 -55.32
C LEU A 5 79.16 7.78 -56.21
N ALA A 6 78.06 7.24 -56.73
CA ALA A 6 78.09 6.44 -57.94
C ALA A 6 77.73 7.39 -59.08
N ASP A 7 78.73 7.72 -59.91
CA ASP A 7 78.54 8.27 -61.25
C ASP A 7 77.71 7.28 -62.07
N ASN A 8 76.39 7.34 -61.90
CA ASN A 8 75.46 6.71 -62.82
C ASN A 8 75.57 7.48 -64.13
N ALA A 9 76.21 6.86 -65.12
CA ALA A 9 76.10 7.25 -66.52
C ALA A 9 74.61 7.52 -66.81
N MET A 10 74.25 8.81 -66.84
CA MET A 10 72.90 9.23 -67.19
C MET A 10 72.64 8.69 -68.58
N ASP A 11 71.60 7.86 -68.69
CA ASP A 11 71.05 7.44 -69.97
C ASP A 11 70.97 8.68 -70.88
N PRO A 12 71.58 8.70 -72.08
CA PRO A 12 71.54 9.87 -72.96
C PRO A 12 70.10 10.31 -73.28
N TYR A 13 69.10 9.42 -73.13
CA TYR A 13 67.68 9.76 -73.23
C TYR A 13 67.11 10.51 -72.01
N ALA A 14 67.83 10.60 -70.89
CA ALA A 14 67.47 11.40 -69.72
C ALA A 14 67.86 12.88 -69.88
N ILE A 15 68.90 13.18 -70.66
CA ILE A 15 69.43 14.54 -70.88
C ILE A 15 68.46 15.41 -71.71
N TRP A 16 67.64 14.78 -72.56
CA TRP A 16 66.71 15.45 -73.48
C TRP A 16 65.36 15.84 -72.84
N ARG A 17 65.20 15.63 -71.54
CA ARG A 17 63.89 15.76 -70.88
C ARG A 17 63.76 17.10 -70.18
N PHE A 18 62.67 17.80 -70.47
CA PHE A 18 62.27 19.02 -69.77
C PHE A 18 61.99 18.79 -68.27
N SER A 19 61.66 17.54 -67.88
CA SER A 19 61.38 17.18 -66.50
C SER A 19 61.72 15.71 -66.22
N PRO A 20 62.24 15.38 -65.02
CA PRO A 20 62.41 14.00 -64.58
C PRO A 20 61.08 13.34 -64.15
N LEU A 21 60.01 14.10 -63.98
CA LEU A 21 58.75 13.69 -63.36
C LEU A 21 57.66 13.27 -64.35
N TYR A 22 57.47 14.03 -65.43
CA TYR A 22 56.48 13.71 -66.47
C TYR A 22 57.16 13.01 -67.65
N ARG A 23 56.56 11.90 -68.11
CA ARG A 23 57.01 11.13 -69.28
C ARG A 23 55.80 10.81 -70.13
N ASP A 24 55.93 10.99 -71.45
CA ASP A 24 54.97 10.40 -72.37
C ASP A 24 55.03 8.87 -72.25
N THR A 25 53.87 8.21 -72.32
CA THR A 25 53.80 6.75 -72.42
C THR A 25 54.43 6.32 -73.75
N GLY A 26 55.37 5.37 -73.73
CA GLY A 26 56.25 5.03 -74.85
C GLY A 26 55.59 5.08 -76.24
N MET A 27 56.31 5.67 -77.19
CA MET A 27 55.88 6.03 -78.55
C MET A 27 55.29 4.87 -79.36
N PRO A 28 53.97 4.82 -79.63
CA PRO A 28 53.43 4.14 -80.79
C PRO A 28 53.33 5.18 -81.91
N ILE A 29 54.48 5.65 -82.40
CA ILE A 29 54.50 6.54 -83.57
C ILE A 29 54.52 5.65 -84.81
N ASP A 30 53.61 5.92 -85.74
CA ASP A 30 53.55 5.21 -87.01
C ASP A 30 54.88 5.30 -87.76
N HIS A 31 55.48 4.13 -88.00
CA HIS A 31 56.72 3.96 -88.76
C HIS A 31 56.71 4.71 -90.10
N LYS A 32 55.55 4.83 -90.76
CA LYS A 32 55.44 5.56 -92.03
C LYS A 32 55.72 7.05 -91.86
N LYS A 33 55.22 7.65 -90.78
CA LYS A 33 55.41 9.09 -90.49
C LYS A 33 56.82 9.38 -90.01
N VAL A 34 57.41 8.48 -89.21
CA VAL A 34 58.83 8.58 -88.83
C VAL A 34 59.73 8.44 -90.05
N SER A 35 59.45 7.45 -90.91
CA SER A 35 60.21 7.22 -92.14
C SER A 35 60.17 8.44 -93.06
N LEU A 36 59.01 9.08 -93.23
CA LEU A 36 58.86 10.32 -93.99
C LEU A 36 59.69 11.47 -93.41
N MET A 37 59.66 11.64 -92.08
CA MET A 37 60.48 12.66 -91.43
C MET A 37 61.97 12.38 -91.56
N VAL A 38 62.40 11.12 -91.38
CA VAL A 38 63.81 10.72 -91.50
C VAL A 38 64.28 10.84 -92.95
N SER A 39 63.47 10.46 -93.93
CA SER A 39 63.82 10.63 -95.35
C SER A 39 63.95 12.10 -95.71
N SER A 40 62.98 12.95 -95.32
CA SER A 40 63.06 14.39 -95.56
C SER A 40 64.20 15.05 -94.78
N ALA A 41 64.54 14.56 -93.58
CA ALA A 41 65.67 15.07 -92.80
C ALA A 41 67.02 14.68 -93.43
N LEU A 42 67.14 13.44 -93.92
CA LEU A 42 68.31 12.98 -94.66
C LEU A 42 68.46 13.75 -95.97
N GLU A 43 67.38 13.94 -96.73
CA GLU A 43 67.38 14.78 -97.93
C GLU A 43 67.82 16.20 -97.62
N THR A 44 67.31 16.80 -96.54
CA THR A 44 67.69 18.15 -96.11
C THR A 44 69.17 18.20 -95.67
N CYS A 45 69.68 17.18 -94.99
CA CYS A 45 71.10 17.07 -94.61
C CYS A 45 71.99 16.93 -95.85
N ILE A 46 71.58 16.11 -96.82
CA ILE A 46 72.28 15.94 -98.10
C ILE A 46 72.23 17.24 -98.92
N MET A 47 71.11 17.97 -98.89
CA MET A 47 70.98 19.27 -99.54
C MET A 47 71.81 20.36 -98.86
N SER A 48 71.98 20.29 -97.54
CA SER A 48 72.89 21.18 -96.79
C SER A 48 74.36 20.83 -96.97
N TYR A 49 74.66 19.68 -97.57
CA TYR A 49 76.01 19.23 -97.85
C TYR A 49 76.50 19.84 -99.16
N ASP A 50 77.42 20.79 -99.06
CA ASP A 50 78.08 21.40 -100.23
C ASP A 50 79.32 20.56 -100.61
N PRO A 51 79.33 19.81 -101.74
CA PRO A 51 80.42 18.91 -102.11
C PRO A 51 81.72 19.65 -102.49
N CYS A 52 81.70 20.99 -102.58
CA CYS A 52 82.80 21.77 -103.16
C CYS A 52 83.86 22.27 -102.16
N SER A 53 83.79 21.93 -100.86
CA SER A 53 84.89 22.21 -99.92
C SER A 53 85.86 21.03 -99.83
N SER A 54 86.77 20.98 -100.79
CA SER A 54 87.84 19.99 -100.89
C SER A 54 88.94 20.22 -99.83
N SER A 55 89.04 19.34 -98.84
CA SER A 55 90.34 18.87 -98.35
C SER A 55 90.19 17.54 -97.61
N ASN A 56 90.99 16.56 -98.02
CA ASN A 56 91.06 15.23 -97.44
C ASN A 56 91.49 15.29 -95.97
N ASN A 57 90.89 14.44 -95.15
CA ASN A 57 91.21 14.16 -93.74
C ASN A 57 90.87 15.25 -92.71
N ALA A 58 89.57 15.46 -92.47
CA ALA A 58 89.07 15.79 -91.14
C ALA A 58 87.81 14.96 -90.87
N GLY A 59 87.84 14.12 -89.84
CA GLY A 59 86.68 13.36 -89.40
C GLY A 59 85.51 14.27 -89.05
N TYR A 60 84.29 13.77 -89.26
CA TYR A 60 82.98 14.33 -88.84
C TYR A 60 83.09 15.40 -87.73
N GLN A 61 83.38 16.64 -88.10
CA GLN A 61 83.20 17.77 -87.21
C GLN A 61 81.82 18.33 -87.52
N ARG A 62 80.88 18.15 -86.58
CA ARG A 62 79.60 18.84 -86.57
C ARG A 62 79.86 20.34 -86.51
N THR A 63 79.85 21.02 -87.65
CA THR A 63 79.64 22.46 -87.67
C THR A 63 78.14 22.70 -87.69
N GLU A 64 77.60 23.30 -86.63
CA GLU A 64 76.18 23.70 -86.50
C GLU A 64 75.75 24.72 -87.59
N ASP A 65 76.68 25.16 -88.44
CA ASP A 65 76.49 26.20 -89.45
C ASP A 65 75.96 25.71 -90.82
N SER A 66 75.93 24.40 -91.13
CA SER A 66 75.53 23.93 -92.48
C SER A 66 74.04 24.10 -92.79
N VAL A 67 73.18 24.18 -91.76
CA VAL A 67 71.72 24.35 -91.92
C VAL A 67 71.34 25.80 -92.25
N ARG A 68 72.22 26.78 -91.99
CA ARG A 68 71.94 28.22 -92.19
C ARG A 68 71.76 28.64 -93.65
N ASN A 69 72.24 27.85 -94.60
CA ASN A 69 72.23 28.20 -96.04
C ASN A 69 70.98 27.71 -96.80
N LEU A 70 70.01 27.08 -96.10
CA LEU A 70 68.82 26.53 -96.72
C LEU A 70 67.69 27.56 -96.79
N THR A 71 67.05 27.69 -97.95
CA THR A 71 65.87 28.57 -98.12
C THR A 71 64.62 27.95 -97.49
N GLN A 72 63.65 28.79 -97.09
CA GLN A 72 62.40 28.32 -96.51
C GLN A 72 61.62 27.34 -97.40
N ALA A 73 61.74 27.47 -98.73
CA ALA A 73 61.13 26.54 -99.69
C ALA A 73 61.77 25.13 -99.65
N GLN A 74 63.09 25.04 -99.43
CA GLN A 74 63.82 23.78 -99.35
C GLN A 74 63.58 23.04 -98.03
N LEU A 75 63.30 23.79 -96.96
CA LEU A 75 62.92 23.25 -95.65
C LEU A 75 61.44 22.86 -95.56
N GLN A 76 60.60 23.29 -96.51
CA GLN A 76 59.16 23.07 -96.47
C GLN A 76 58.74 21.58 -96.40
N PRO A 77 59.35 20.64 -97.14
CA PRO A 77 59.03 19.21 -97.04
C PRO A 77 59.34 18.64 -95.64
N LEU A 78 60.50 19.01 -95.08
CA LEU A 78 60.89 18.62 -93.73
C LEU A 78 59.95 19.23 -92.68
N LEU A 79 59.60 20.52 -92.82
CA LEU A 79 58.63 21.19 -91.95
C LEU A 79 57.25 20.54 -92.04
N SER A 80 56.77 20.14 -93.23
CA SER A 80 55.50 19.41 -93.38
C SER A 80 55.52 18.04 -92.73
N ALA A 81 56.61 17.27 -92.92
CA ALA A 81 56.78 15.96 -92.31
C ALA A 81 56.89 16.04 -90.78
N LEU A 82 57.58 17.06 -90.25
CA LEU A 82 57.65 17.35 -88.82
C LEU A 82 56.30 17.82 -88.25
N THR A 83 55.51 18.60 -88.98
CA THR A 83 54.16 18.97 -88.54
C THR A 83 53.22 17.77 -88.51
N ASP A 84 53.30 16.86 -89.50
CA ASP A 84 52.51 15.63 -89.54
C ASP A 84 52.91 14.66 -88.43
N LEU A 85 54.20 14.58 -88.13
CA LEU A 85 54.74 13.81 -87.01
C LEU A 85 54.28 14.40 -85.66
N ALA A 86 54.32 15.72 -85.50
CA ALA A 86 53.84 16.40 -84.30
C ALA A 86 52.33 16.24 -84.11
N MET A 87 51.53 16.36 -85.17
CA MET A 87 50.08 16.14 -85.15
C MET A 87 49.74 14.68 -84.83
N HIS A 88 50.51 13.74 -85.37
CA HIS A 88 50.35 12.33 -85.04
C HIS A 88 50.74 12.02 -83.59
N ALA A 89 51.85 12.59 -83.10
CA ALA A 89 52.25 12.46 -81.71
C ALA A 89 51.15 13.00 -80.76
N MET A 90 50.51 14.13 -81.10
CA MET A 90 49.34 14.64 -80.36
C MET A 90 48.14 13.67 -80.40
N TYR A 91 47.80 13.13 -81.57
CA TYR A 91 46.71 12.15 -81.71
C TYR A 91 46.97 10.88 -80.88
N MET A 92 48.24 10.46 -80.80
CA MET A 92 48.69 9.32 -80.01
C MET A 92 48.96 9.65 -78.53
N ASN A 93 48.49 10.81 -78.05
CA ASN A 93 48.63 11.26 -76.65
C ASN A 93 50.08 11.54 -76.17
N ASN A 94 51.04 11.72 -77.07
CA ASN A 94 52.44 12.06 -76.77
C ASN A 94 52.69 13.57 -76.91
N ASP A 95 52.05 14.34 -76.05
CA ASP A 95 51.99 15.81 -76.18
C ASP A 95 53.34 16.48 -75.89
N LEU A 96 54.15 15.94 -74.97
CA LEU A 96 55.48 16.50 -74.69
C LEU A 96 56.40 16.29 -75.89
N SER A 97 56.38 15.10 -76.48
CA SER A 97 57.14 14.80 -77.70
C SER A 97 56.71 15.70 -78.86
N ALA A 98 55.40 15.92 -79.02
CA ALA A 98 54.87 16.83 -80.02
C ALA A 98 55.30 18.30 -79.77
N LEU A 99 55.34 18.74 -78.51
CA LEU A 99 55.83 20.05 -78.12
C LEU A 99 57.32 20.21 -78.42
N ILE A 100 58.15 19.22 -78.11
CA ILE A 100 59.59 19.22 -78.39
C ILE A 100 59.83 19.35 -79.90
N ILE A 101 59.12 18.56 -80.70
CA ILE A 101 59.20 18.64 -82.17
C ILE A 101 58.79 20.05 -82.63
N ARG A 102 57.73 20.64 -82.07
CA ARG A 102 57.29 22.00 -82.40
C ARG A 102 58.26 23.10 -81.97
N ILE A 103 58.88 23.00 -80.80
CA ILE A 103 59.92 23.93 -80.34
C ILE A 103 61.13 23.84 -81.27
N ARG A 104 61.59 22.63 -81.60
CA ARG A 104 62.71 22.43 -82.53
C ARG A 104 62.39 22.88 -83.96
N MET A 105 61.15 22.71 -84.41
CA MET A 105 60.68 23.32 -85.66
C MET A 105 60.73 24.85 -85.60
N ALA A 106 60.36 25.46 -84.47
CA ALA A 106 60.44 26.91 -84.30
C ALA A 106 61.90 27.39 -84.29
N ASP A 107 62.80 26.68 -83.59
CA ASP A 107 64.25 26.93 -83.63
C ASP A 107 64.76 26.85 -85.07
N LEU A 108 64.44 25.77 -85.80
CA LEU A 108 64.82 25.57 -87.20
C LEU A 108 64.30 26.68 -88.12
N ARG A 109 63.08 27.18 -87.89
CA ARG A 109 62.53 28.32 -88.64
C ARG A 109 63.25 29.62 -88.31
N ALA A 110 63.57 29.87 -87.05
CA ALA A 110 64.29 31.07 -86.60
C ALA A 110 65.73 31.11 -87.16
N TYR A 111 66.38 29.96 -87.34
CA TYR A 111 67.71 29.88 -87.96
C TYR A 111 67.74 30.21 -89.46
N CYS A 112 66.59 30.21 -90.15
CA CYS A 112 66.51 30.38 -91.60
C CYS A 112 65.92 31.73 -92.05
N SER A 113 65.47 32.57 -91.11
CA SER A 113 64.98 33.92 -91.41
C SER A 113 66.09 34.96 -91.24
N GLU A 114 66.63 35.51 -92.32
CA GLU A 114 67.57 36.65 -92.29
C GLU A 114 66.89 38.00 -91.97
N SER A 115 65.57 38.06 -91.83
CA SER A 115 64.83 39.28 -91.45
C SER A 115 64.31 39.21 -90.01
N ALA A 116 65.04 39.85 -89.11
CA ALA A 116 64.68 40.02 -87.70
C ALA A 116 63.47 40.95 -87.43
N GLN A 117 62.49 41.08 -88.33
CA GLN A 117 61.44 42.11 -88.17
C GLN A 117 60.01 41.76 -88.60
N ASP A 118 59.72 40.57 -89.11
CA ASP A 118 58.34 40.11 -89.08
C ASP A 118 58.12 39.33 -87.78
N ASP A 119 57.15 39.80 -86.99
CA ASP A 119 56.43 39.02 -86.00
C ASP A 119 55.81 37.79 -86.69
N VAL A 120 56.63 36.82 -87.13
CA VAL A 120 56.23 35.42 -87.20
C VAL A 120 56.09 35.03 -85.75
N ALA A 121 54.97 35.47 -85.19
CA ALA A 121 54.61 35.26 -83.83
C ALA A 121 54.93 33.80 -83.51
N PHE A 122 55.58 33.54 -82.39
CA PHE A 122 55.58 32.22 -81.77
C PHE A 122 54.12 31.69 -81.54
N SER A 123 53.09 32.49 -81.86
CA SER A 123 51.68 32.30 -81.55
C SER A 123 50.86 31.29 -82.38
N PRO A 124 51.23 30.76 -83.58
CA PRO A 124 50.48 29.67 -84.20
C PRO A 124 51.11 28.28 -83.94
N LEU A 125 52.35 28.19 -83.43
CA LEU A 125 53.05 26.90 -83.25
C LEU A 125 52.65 26.19 -81.95
N VAL A 126 52.44 26.94 -80.87
CA VAL A 126 51.99 26.40 -79.58
C VAL A 126 50.65 27.05 -79.23
N THR A 127 49.56 26.35 -79.58
CA THR A 127 48.22 26.84 -79.24
C THR A 127 47.95 26.69 -77.73
N PRO A 128 47.09 27.54 -77.14
CA PRO A 128 46.61 27.37 -75.77
C PRO A 128 45.98 25.99 -75.53
N HIS A 129 45.43 25.37 -76.59
CA HIS A 129 44.84 24.05 -76.52
C HIS A 129 45.89 22.95 -76.27
N HIS A 130 47.07 23.03 -76.90
CA HIS A 130 48.16 22.08 -76.66
C HIS A 130 48.73 22.20 -75.25
N ILE A 131 48.95 23.43 -74.77
CA ILE A 131 49.41 23.65 -73.40
C ILE A 131 48.35 23.20 -72.39
N SER A 132 47.07 23.44 -72.65
CA SER A 132 45.97 22.93 -71.83
C SER A 132 45.97 21.38 -71.77
N ALA A 133 46.16 20.70 -72.90
CA ALA A 133 46.26 19.24 -72.98
C ALA A 133 47.44 18.68 -72.17
N LEU A 134 48.62 19.31 -72.29
CA LEU A 134 49.81 18.99 -71.49
C LEU A 134 49.59 19.23 -70.00
N LEU A 135 49.01 20.37 -69.62
CA LEU A 135 48.72 20.69 -68.22
C LEU A 135 47.76 19.69 -67.59
N LEU A 136 46.77 19.18 -68.32
CA LEU A 136 45.87 18.13 -67.83
C LEU A 136 46.60 16.82 -67.50
N LYS A 137 47.73 16.54 -68.18
CA LYS A 137 48.56 15.35 -67.95
C LYS A 137 49.60 15.57 -66.87
N ILE A 138 50.14 16.78 -66.77
CA ILE A 138 51.15 17.18 -65.77
C ILE A 138 50.51 17.37 -64.38
N ILE A 139 49.28 17.90 -64.33
CA ILE A 139 48.54 18.13 -63.10
C ILE A 139 47.91 16.80 -62.66
N ASN A 140 48.71 16.02 -61.94
CA ASN A 140 48.31 14.72 -61.41
C ASN A 140 48.16 14.80 -59.88
N PRO A 141 47.07 14.28 -59.28
CA PRO A 141 46.84 14.34 -57.84
C PRO A 141 47.96 13.75 -56.98
N LYS A 142 48.77 12.83 -57.51
CA LYS A 142 49.88 12.20 -56.76
C LYS A 142 51.18 13.01 -56.79
N LYS A 143 51.49 13.67 -57.91
CA LYS A 143 52.75 14.41 -58.10
C LYS A 143 52.62 15.36 -59.29
N THR A 144 52.56 16.67 -59.02
CA THR A 144 52.52 17.70 -60.06
C THR A 144 53.89 18.36 -60.21
N ASP A 145 54.34 18.52 -61.45
CA ASP A 145 55.54 19.32 -61.74
C ASP A 145 55.16 20.79 -61.97
N VAL A 146 55.21 21.56 -60.89
CA VAL A 146 54.87 22.99 -60.90
C VAL A 146 55.87 23.79 -61.76
N LYS A 147 57.16 23.42 -61.78
CA LYS A 147 58.18 24.14 -62.56
C LYS A 147 57.94 23.96 -64.06
N LEU A 148 57.70 22.72 -64.50
CA LEU A 148 57.37 22.43 -65.88
C LEU A 148 56.06 23.13 -66.28
N ALA A 149 55.01 23.02 -65.47
CA ALA A 149 53.72 23.65 -65.77
C ALA A 149 53.80 25.19 -65.88
N VAL A 150 54.53 25.85 -64.97
CA VAL A 150 54.77 27.30 -65.04
C VAL A 150 55.59 27.65 -66.29
N SER A 151 56.65 26.91 -66.59
CA SER A 151 57.45 27.13 -67.80
C SER A 151 56.63 27.00 -69.08
N LEU A 152 55.72 26.01 -69.14
CA LEU A 152 54.82 25.82 -70.29
C LEU A 152 53.88 27.01 -70.48
N LEU A 153 53.39 27.59 -69.39
CA LEU A 153 52.54 28.77 -69.43
C LEU A 153 53.31 30.04 -69.83
N THR A 154 54.61 30.14 -69.57
CA THR A 154 55.42 31.30 -70.04
C THR A 154 55.55 31.40 -71.56
N PHE A 155 55.30 30.31 -72.32
CA PHE A 155 55.22 30.38 -73.79
C PHE A 155 53.95 31.08 -74.31
N LEU A 156 52.96 31.35 -73.44
CA LEU A 156 51.73 32.08 -73.77
C LEU A 156 51.79 33.51 -73.22
N SER A 157 51.01 34.42 -73.82
CA SER A 157 50.79 35.73 -73.19
C SER A 157 50.12 35.57 -71.82
N LEU A 158 50.33 36.52 -70.90
CA LEU A 158 49.72 36.48 -69.56
C LEU A 158 48.18 36.33 -69.62
N LYS A 159 47.51 37.01 -70.57
CA LYS A 159 46.05 36.90 -70.75
C LYS A 159 45.63 35.48 -71.16
N GLN A 160 46.35 34.86 -72.09
CA GLN A 160 46.08 33.48 -72.53
C GLN A 160 46.41 32.45 -71.43
N SER A 161 47.48 32.65 -70.68
CA SER A 161 47.85 31.81 -69.54
C SER A 161 46.77 31.81 -68.45
N LEU A 162 46.26 32.99 -68.10
CA LEU A 162 45.16 33.13 -67.14
C LEU A 162 43.85 32.53 -67.66
N PHE A 163 43.57 32.66 -68.97
CA PHE A 163 42.42 32.01 -69.60
C PHE A 163 42.51 30.47 -69.49
N VAL A 164 43.67 29.89 -69.81
CA VAL A 164 43.92 28.45 -69.70
C VAL A 164 43.77 27.98 -68.24
N LEU A 165 44.34 28.71 -67.27
CA LEU A 165 44.21 28.37 -65.85
C LEU A 165 42.75 28.45 -65.37
N ASN A 166 41.99 29.46 -65.80
CA ASN A 166 40.57 29.57 -65.45
C ASN A 166 39.71 28.46 -66.09
N GLU A 167 40.00 28.05 -67.33
CA GLU A 167 39.35 26.89 -67.96
C GLU A 167 39.71 25.58 -67.25
N LEU A 168 40.95 25.43 -66.77
CA LEU A 168 41.35 24.29 -65.95
C LEU A 168 40.61 24.26 -64.60
N ILE A 169 40.43 25.42 -63.94
CA ILE A 169 39.64 25.51 -62.70
C ILE A 169 38.20 25.04 -62.95
N LYS A 170 37.55 25.53 -64.03
CA LYS A 170 36.19 25.09 -64.40
C LYS A 170 36.13 23.59 -64.70
N ARG A 171 37.12 23.07 -65.42
CA ARG A 171 37.18 21.67 -65.86
C ARG A 171 37.46 20.70 -64.72
N PHE A 172 38.30 21.07 -63.77
CA PHE A 172 38.57 20.24 -62.58
C PHE A 172 37.44 20.31 -61.55
N GLY A 173 36.64 21.39 -61.55
CA GLY A 173 35.43 21.50 -60.74
C GLY A 173 35.71 21.45 -59.25
N PHE A 174 35.63 20.26 -58.65
CA PHE A 174 35.87 20.01 -57.21
C PHE A 174 36.95 18.94 -56.96
N ASP A 175 37.81 18.66 -57.95
CA ASP A 175 39.01 17.84 -57.76
C ASP A 175 40.08 18.65 -57.01
N TYR A 176 39.99 18.67 -55.68
CA TYR A 176 40.79 19.55 -54.83
C TYR A 176 42.31 19.39 -54.97
N PRO A 177 42.90 18.18 -55.05
CA PRO A 177 44.34 18.03 -55.29
C PRO A 177 44.81 18.67 -56.61
N ARG A 178 44.02 18.57 -57.68
CA ARG A 178 44.35 19.21 -58.96
C ARG A 178 44.16 20.72 -58.91
N LEU A 179 43.14 21.21 -58.20
CA LEU A 179 42.90 22.64 -58.01
C LEU A 179 44.00 23.30 -57.17
N GLU A 180 44.50 22.63 -56.13
CA GLU A 180 45.63 23.11 -55.33
C GLU A 180 46.88 23.24 -56.20
N ALA A 181 47.15 22.25 -57.05
CA ALA A 181 48.24 22.32 -58.01
C ALA A 181 48.08 23.45 -59.04
N VAL A 182 46.85 23.69 -59.54
CA VAL A 182 46.55 24.83 -60.43
C VAL A 182 46.76 26.17 -59.72
N ALA A 183 46.37 26.27 -58.45
CA ALA A 183 46.60 27.46 -57.63
C ALA A 183 48.10 27.71 -57.44
N ASP A 184 48.89 26.69 -57.10
CA ASP A 184 50.35 26.81 -56.95
C ASP A 184 51.02 27.25 -58.25
N ILE A 185 50.58 26.72 -59.40
CA ILE A 185 51.05 27.14 -60.73
C ILE A 185 50.68 28.62 -60.98
N GLY A 186 49.44 29.01 -60.66
CA GLY A 186 48.96 30.39 -60.80
C GLY A 186 49.71 31.39 -59.91
N ILE A 187 50.03 31.01 -58.67
CA ILE A 187 50.80 31.82 -57.72
C ILE A 187 52.22 32.06 -58.24
N ASN A 188 52.91 31.01 -58.69
CA ASN A 188 54.26 31.10 -59.23
C ASN A 188 54.30 31.91 -60.53
N LEU A 189 53.32 31.72 -61.42
CA LEU A 189 53.19 32.51 -62.66
C LEU A 189 52.92 33.99 -62.38
N CYS A 190 52.05 34.31 -61.43
CA CYS A 190 51.79 35.70 -61.03
C CYS A 190 52.97 36.33 -60.29
N GLY A 191 53.78 35.52 -59.60
CA GLY A 191 55.04 35.93 -58.97
C GLY A 191 56.08 36.35 -59.99
N ILE A 192 56.27 35.58 -61.07
CA ILE A 192 57.18 35.92 -62.18
C ILE A 192 56.72 37.23 -62.87
N ASN A 193 55.41 37.43 -62.99
CA ASN A 193 54.82 38.56 -63.71
C ASN A 193 54.46 39.77 -62.81
N ASN A 194 54.84 39.77 -61.53
CA ASN A 194 54.59 40.83 -60.54
C ASN A 194 53.12 41.31 -60.44
N LYS A 195 52.14 40.40 -60.50
CA LYS A 195 50.70 40.71 -60.38
C LYS A 195 50.12 40.31 -59.02
N VAL A 196 50.16 41.24 -58.06
CA VAL A 196 49.75 41.00 -56.67
C VAL A 196 48.25 40.67 -56.52
N GLU A 197 47.36 41.41 -57.19
CA GLU A 197 45.91 41.21 -57.06
C GLU A 197 45.44 39.83 -57.57
N ILE A 198 46.01 39.36 -58.68
CA ILE A 198 45.65 38.08 -59.28
C ILE A 198 46.28 36.94 -58.47
N LYS A 199 47.47 37.16 -57.90
CA LYS A 199 48.10 36.23 -56.96
C LYS A 199 47.19 35.95 -55.75
N ILE A 200 46.59 36.98 -55.15
CA ILE A 200 45.64 36.84 -54.03
C ILE A 200 44.43 35.97 -54.42
N ARG A 201 43.94 36.10 -55.66
CA ARG A 201 42.84 35.24 -56.16
C ARG A 201 43.24 33.77 -56.25
N PHE A 202 44.43 33.48 -56.77
CA PHE A 202 44.94 32.10 -56.79
C PHE A 202 45.28 31.56 -55.40
N GLU A 203 45.78 32.41 -54.48
CA GLU A 203 45.97 32.04 -53.07
C GLU A 203 44.63 31.69 -52.40
N SER A 204 43.55 32.43 -52.69
CA SER A 204 42.20 32.10 -52.22
C SER A 204 41.70 30.77 -52.80
N VAL A 205 41.91 30.51 -54.09
CA VAL A 205 41.56 29.21 -54.72
C VAL A 205 42.37 28.08 -54.09
N GLY A 206 43.66 28.29 -53.83
CA GLY A 206 44.55 27.32 -53.16
C GLY A 206 44.12 27.02 -51.73
N LYS A 207 43.79 28.05 -50.94
CA LYS A 207 43.21 27.89 -49.59
C LYS A 207 41.91 27.07 -49.62
N ASN A 208 40.99 27.43 -50.51
CA ASN A 208 39.72 26.71 -50.68
C ASN A 208 39.92 25.25 -51.12
N ALA A 209 40.86 24.99 -52.03
CA ALA A 209 41.18 23.64 -52.47
C ALA A 209 41.83 22.81 -51.36
N ARG A 210 42.78 23.38 -50.61
CA ARG A 210 43.40 22.73 -49.44
C ARG A 210 42.35 22.32 -48.40
N TRP A 211 41.41 23.21 -48.09
CA TRP A 211 40.34 22.89 -47.15
C TRP A 211 39.32 21.90 -47.73
N GLY A 212 39.02 21.97 -49.02
CA GLY A 212 38.22 20.94 -49.68
C GLY A 212 38.84 19.54 -49.59
N ARG A 213 40.18 19.44 -49.69
CA ARG A 213 40.93 18.20 -49.49
C ARG A 213 40.94 17.75 -48.03
N ARG A 214 41.33 18.62 -47.09
CA ARG A 214 41.36 18.31 -45.64
C ARG A 214 39.97 17.90 -45.11
N LEU A 215 38.92 18.58 -45.54
CA LEU A 215 37.54 18.24 -45.17
C LEU A 215 37.04 16.99 -45.90
N GLY A 216 37.49 16.76 -47.15
CA GLY A 216 37.23 15.52 -47.87
C GLY A 216 37.82 14.29 -47.17
N GLU A 217 39.01 14.39 -46.58
CA GLU A 217 39.61 13.35 -45.73
C GLU A 217 38.76 13.05 -44.47
N LEU A 218 37.96 14.03 -44.04
CA LEU A 218 37.00 13.92 -42.94
C LEU A 218 35.59 13.53 -43.43
N ASN A 219 35.40 13.20 -44.71
CA ASN A 219 34.09 12.95 -45.35
C ASN A 219 33.11 14.13 -45.30
N ILE A 220 33.60 15.37 -45.24
CA ILE A 220 32.78 16.59 -45.25
C ILE A 220 32.84 17.24 -46.63
N SER A 221 31.68 17.47 -47.25
CA SER A 221 31.59 18.13 -48.55
C SER A 221 31.81 19.65 -48.43
N PHE A 222 32.88 20.16 -49.05
CA PHE A 222 33.16 21.60 -49.13
C PHE A 222 32.58 22.28 -50.40
N LYS A 223 31.89 21.53 -51.26
CA LYS A 223 31.43 22.03 -52.58
C LYS A 223 30.52 23.25 -52.46
N GLU A 224 29.62 23.22 -51.49
CA GLU A 224 28.64 24.29 -51.25
C GLU A 224 29.26 25.54 -50.60
N TYR A 225 30.50 25.47 -50.13
CA TYR A 225 31.17 26.54 -49.38
C TYR A 225 32.36 27.13 -50.14
N PHE A 226 32.74 26.50 -51.25
CA PHE A 226 33.86 26.91 -52.08
C PHE A 226 33.69 28.36 -52.59
N GLY A 227 34.58 29.25 -52.16
CA GLY A 227 34.59 30.66 -52.58
C GLY A 227 33.46 31.53 -51.99
N LYS A 228 32.71 31.04 -50.99
CA LYS A 228 31.69 31.84 -50.30
C LYS A 228 32.28 32.74 -49.22
N HIS A 229 31.52 33.77 -48.82
CA HIS A 229 31.89 34.70 -47.75
C HIS A 229 31.85 34.06 -46.36
N ALA A 230 32.55 34.70 -45.40
CA ALA A 230 32.74 34.24 -44.03
C ALA A 230 31.47 33.74 -43.31
N ALA A 231 30.32 34.42 -43.47
CA ALA A 231 29.06 34.02 -42.84
C ALA A 231 28.54 32.64 -43.31
N ALA A 232 28.81 32.25 -44.56
CA ALA A 232 28.48 30.92 -45.05
C ALA A 232 29.44 29.88 -44.48
N LEU A 233 30.73 30.22 -44.33
CA LEU A 233 31.74 29.35 -43.74
C LEU A 233 31.52 29.10 -42.25
N GLN A 234 30.92 30.05 -41.51
CA GLN A 234 30.53 29.83 -40.12
C GLN A 234 29.50 28.70 -39.96
N LYS A 235 28.58 28.52 -40.92
CA LYS A 235 27.64 27.38 -40.90
C LYS A 235 28.35 26.03 -41.01
N LEU A 236 29.54 26.03 -41.58
CA LEU A 236 30.38 24.83 -41.68
C LEU A 236 30.91 24.39 -40.31
N PHE A 237 30.97 25.29 -39.31
CA PHE A 237 31.32 24.90 -37.94
C PHE A 237 30.40 23.79 -37.45
N ASN A 238 29.08 23.94 -37.61
CA ASN A 238 28.09 22.93 -37.22
C ASN A 238 28.34 21.56 -37.88
N VAL A 239 29.03 21.49 -39.02
CA VAL A 239 29.35 20.24 -39.73
C VAL A 239 30.72 19.69 -39.33
N ILE A 240 31.73 20.55 -39.21
CA ILE A 240 33.10 20.17 -38.82
C ILE A 240 33.12 19.63 -37.39
N VAL A 241 32.42 20.31 -36.50
CA VAL A 241 32.38 20.04 -35.07
C VAL A 241 31.73 18.69 -34.74
N ILE A 242 30.76 18.23 -35.54
CA ILE A 242 30.11 16.91 -35.38
C ILE A 242 31.10 15.76 -35.62
N ASN A 243 32.17 16.00 -36.38
CA ASN A 243 33.12 14.95 -36.73
C ASN A 243 33.99 14.55 -35.54
N ALA A 244 34.05 13.24 -35.25
CA ALA A 244 34.83 12.68 -34.14
C ALA A 244 36.34 12.99 -34.22
N LYS A 245 36.88 13.30 -35.41
CA LYS A 245 38.29 13.67 -35.63
C LYS A 245 38.53 15.18 -35.54
N CYS A 246 37.52 15.99 -35.24
CA CYS A 246 37.69 17.41 -35.06
C CYS A 246 38.61 17.68 -33.87
N THR A 247 39.60 18.55 -34.05
CA THR A 247 40.54 18.95 -33.00
C THR A 247 40.62 20.46 -32.93
N HIS A 248 41.03 20.98 -31.77
CA HIS A 248 41.30 22.40 -31.59
C HIS A 248 42.28 22.96 -32.64
N ALA A 249 43.30 22.19 -33.02
CA ALA A 249 44.28 22.60 -34.03
C ALA A 249 43.63 22.78 -35.42
N LEU A 250 42.74 21.86 -35.81
CA LEU A 250 41.99 21.97 -37.08
C LEU A 250 41.11 23.23 -37.11
N LEU A 251 40.37 23.50 -36.02
CA LEU A 251 39.54 24.70 -35.92
C LEU A 251 40.37 25.98 -35.91
N LYS A 252 41.53 25.97 -35.24
CA LYS A 252 42.47 27.11 -35.22
C LYS A 252 43.02 27.42 -36.60
N ASP A 253 43.48 26.40 -37.33
CA ASP A 253 43.95 26.55 -38.71
C ASP A 253 42.83 27.11 -39.61
N PHE A 254 41.61 26.56 -39.49
CA PHE A 254 40.46 26.98 -40.30
C PHE A 254 40.06 28.43 -40.03
N CYS A 255 39.97 28.82 -38.75
CA CYS A 255 39.64 30.19 -38.39
C CYS A 255 40.72 31.17 -38.83
N SER A 256 41.99 30.76 -38.80
CA SER A 256 43.12 31.60 -39.24
C SER A 256 43.16 31.79 -40.75
N ASP A 257 42.85 30.75 -41.53
CA ASP A 257 42.88 30.82 -43.00
C ASP A 257 41.77 31.68 -43.61
N PHE A 258 40.61 31.75 -42.92
CA PHE A 258 39.39 32.44 -43.35
C PHE A 258 39.00 33.65 -42.49
N GLU A 259 39.84 34.07 -41.54
CA GLU A 259 39.62 35.23 -40.65
C GLU A 259 38.31 35.13 -39.84
N LEU A 260 38.03 33.94 -39.30
CA LEU A 260 36.85 33.67 -38.48
C LEU A 260 37.16 33.76 -36.97
N SER A 261 36.14 34.00 -36.16
CA SER A 261 36.25 34.00 -34.69
C SER A 261 36.53 32.59 -34.17
N LEU A 262 37.70 32.41 -33.54
CA LEU A 262 38.06 31.16 -32.86
C LEU A 262 37.13 30.90 -31.66
N THR A 263 36.71 31.95 -30.94
CA THR A 263 35.81 31.86 -29.80
C THR A 263 34.47 31.24 -30.21
N ASP A 264 33.88 31.71 -31.31
CA ASP A 264 32.59 31.20 -31.79
C ASP A 264 32.69 29.75 -32.24
N ALA A 265 33.80 29.38 -32.91
CA ALA A 265 34.07 28.01 -33.30
C ALA A 265 34.24 27.08 -32.08
N LEU A 266 34.93 27.52 -31.03
CA LEU A 266 35.12 26.75 -29.80
C LEU A 266 33.84 26.63 -28.98
N LEU A 267 32.98 27.65 -28.95
CA LEU A 267 31.67 27.58 -28.31
C LEU A 267 30.74 26.64 -29.06
N CYS A 268 30.72 26.68 -30.40
CA CYS A 268 30.02 25.70 -31.23
C CYS A 268 30.55 24.28 -30.97
N TYR A 269 31.87 24.12 -30.86
CA TYR A 269 32.50 22.84 -30.55
C TYR A 269 32.08 22.31 -29.18
N LEU A 270 32.15 23.15 -28.15
CA LEU A 270 31.74 22.80 -26.79
C LEU A 270 30.26 22.42 -26.73
N LYS A 271 29.38 23.18 -27.40
CA LYS A 271 27.95 22.87 -27.51
C LYS A 271 27.72 21.49 -28.11
N CYS A 272 28.35 21.18 -29.24
CA CYS A 272 28.19 19.87 -29.86
C CYS A 272 28.75 18.72 -29.01
N LEU A 273 29.86 18.93 -28.29
CA LEU A 273 30.39 17.92 -27.37
C LEU A 273 29.40 17.65 -26.22
N MET A 274 28.78 18.69 -25.67
CA MET A 274 27.73 18.54 -24.66
C MET A 274 26.52 17.77 -25.22
N SER A 275 26.08 18.08 -26.44
CA SER A 275 24.96 17.38 -27.08
C SER A 275 25.30 15.97 -27.56
N SER A 276 26.59 15.63 -27.71
CA SER A 276 27.02 14.31 -28.22
C SER A 276 26.80 13.17 -27.22
N PHE A 277 26.69 13.50 -25.93
CA PHE A 277 26.45 12.51 -24.87
C PHE A 277 24.99 12.58 -24.42
N VAL A 278 24.21 11.58 -24.83
CA VAL A 278 22.88 11.32 -24.28
C VAL A 278 22.93 9.95 -23.62
N PRO A 279 22.79 9.86 -22.28
CA PRO A 279 22.90 8.57 -21.61
C PRO A 279 21.69 7.68 -21.96
N GLU A 280 21.94 6.43 -22.31
CA GLU A 280 20.88 5.43 -22.51
C GLU A 280 20.92 4.40 -21.39
N PRO A 281 19.79 4.11 -20.72
CA PRO A 281 19.75 3.14 -19.63
C PRO A 281 19.98 1.71 -20.16
N ILE A 282 20.96 1.01 -19.58
CA ILE A 282 21.33 -0.36 -19.95
C ILE A 282 20.79 -1.33 -18.89
N LYS A 283 20.06 -2.36 -19.31
CA LYS A 283 19.57 -3.41 -18.41
C LYS A 283 20.72 -4.36 -18.05
N VAL A 284 21.04 -4.45 -16.75
CA VAL A 284 22.16 -5.26 -16.23
C VAL A 284 21.69 -6.62 -15.72
N SER A 285 20.49 -6.70 -15.13
CA SER A 285 19.91 -7.94 -14.60
C SER A 285 18.40 -8.01 -14.86
N GLU A 286 17.89 -9.23 -15.05
CA GLU A 286 16.47 -9.51 -15.21
C GLU A 286 15.75 -9.66 -13.86
N GLU A 287 16.42 -10.20 -12.83
CA GLU A 287 15.85 -10.38 -11.48
C GLU A 287 16.92 -10.14 -10.38
N PRO A 288 16.83 -9.05 -9.58
CA PRO A 288 15.93 -7.91 -9.73
C PRO A 288 16.22 -7.12 -11.01
N GLU A 289 15.21 -6.42 -11.54
CA GLU A 289 15.34 -5.60 -12.74
C GLU A 289 16.21 -4.36 -12.45
N VAL A 290 17.51 -4.48 -12.71
CA VAL A 290 18.51 -3.44 -12.41
C VAL A 290 18.94 -2.78 -13.71
N TRP A 291 18.80 -1.46 -13.75
CA TRP A 291 19.25 -0.61 -14.85
C TRP A 291 20.46 0.19 -14.43
N TYR A 292 21.45 0.26 -15.30
CA TYR A 292 22.63 1.09 -15.15
C TYR A 292 22.55 2.24 -16.17
N VAL A 293 22.69 3.47 -15.69
CA VAL A 293 22.79 4.63 -16.57
C VAL A 293 24.28 4.98 -16.71
N PRO A 294 24.87 4.87 -17.91
CA PRO A 294 26.27 5.19 -18.14
C PRO A 294 26.60 6.63 -17.72
N GLU A 295 27.74 6.80 -17.09
CA GLU A 295 28.32 8.12 -16.84
C GLU A 295 29.10 8.61 -18.06
N ILE A 296 29.32 9.93 -18.12
CA ILE A 296 30.12 10.54 -19.17
C ILE A 296 31.56 9.99 -19.17
N SER A 297 32.07 9.63 -20.34
CA SER A 297 33.43 9.12 -20.50
C SER A 297 34.46 10.16 -20.05
N GLN A 298 35.44 9.73 -19.25
CA GLN A 298 36.51 10.61 -18.75
C GLN A 298 37.26 11.34 -19.89
N SER A 299 37.43 10.68 -21.04
CA SER A 299 38.02 11.28 -22.24
C SER A 299 37.22 12.47 -22.77
N LEU A 300 35.89 12.36 -22.83
CA LEU A 300 35.00 13.43 -23.28
C LEU A 300 35.01 14.59 -22.27
N THR A 301 34.95 14.28 -20.98
CA THR A 301 35.05 15.28 -19.91
C THR A 301 36.36 16.07 -20.00
N LEU A 302 37.50 15.40 -20.19
CA LEU A 302 38.81 16.06 -20.35
C LEU A 302 38.88 16.92 -21.61
N GLN A 303 38.27 16.47 -22.71
CA GLN A 303 38.18 17.26 -23.94
C GLN A 303 37.37 18.55 -23.73
N MET A 304 36.20 18.43 -23.09
CA MET A 304 35.35 19.59 -22.73
C MET A 304 36.10 20.57 -21.83
N HIS A 305 36.76 20.08 -20.77
CA HIS A 305 37.60 20.91 -19.89
C HIS A 305 38.70 21.64 -20.67
N SER A 306 39.43 20.91 -21.54
CA SER A 306 40.48 21.49 -22.39
C SER A 306 39.95 22.62 -23.27
N ILE A 307 38.75 22.50 -23.83
CA ILE A 307 38.15 23.54 -24.66
C ILE A 307 37.75 24.75 -23.82
N VAL A 308 37.10 24.54 -22.68
CA VAL A 308 36.70 25.62 -21.76
C VAL A 308 37.90 26.44 -21.29
N THR A 309 39.04 25.81 -21.01
CA THR A 309 40.26 26.56 -20.63
C THR A 309 40.79 27.46 -21.74
N LYS A 310 40.60 27.07 -23.01
CA LYS A 310 41.10 27.79 -24.19
C LYS A 310 40.19 28.93 -24.65
N ILE A 311 38.98 29.04 -24.11
CA ILE A 311 38.07 30.15 -24.39
C ILE A 311 38.46 31.33 -23.50
N GLU A 312 38.94 32.42 -24.13
CA GLU A 312 39.37 33.64 -23.43
C GLU A 312 38.19 34.49 -22.96
N ASP A 313 37.15 34.62 -23.79
CA ASP A 313 35.95 35.41 -23.46
C ASP A 313 35.04 34.65 -22.48
N ARG A 314 35.17 35.00 -21.20
CA ARG A 314 34.41 34.40 -20.10
C ARG A 314 32.95 34.87 -20.06
N VAL A 315 32.63 36.04 -20.59
CA VAL A 315 31.26 36.59 -20.58
C VAL A 315 30.41 35.85 -21.63
N LEU A 316 30.95 35.66 -22.82
CA LEU A 316 30.29 34.91 -23.89
C LEU A 316 30.14 33.43 -23.49
N LEU A 317 31.17 32.84 -22.87
CA LEU A 317 31.11 31.48 -22.33
C LEU A 317 29.98 31.32 -21.29
N ARG A 318 29.88 32.25 -20.34
CA ARG A 318 28.81 32.26 -19.33
C ARG A 318 27.42 32.32 -19.98
N GLY A 319 27.23 33.25 -20.92
CA GLY A 319 25.95 33.41 -21.64
C GLY A 319 25.56 32.15 -22.42
N MET A 320 26.53 31.50 -23.08
CA MET A 320 26.32 30.24 -23.79
C MET A 320 25.96 29.10 -22.83
N LEU A 321 26.72 28.91 -21.74
CA LEU A 321 26.45 27.85 -20.76
C LEU A 321 25.09 28.01 -20.09
N SER A 322 24.68 29.24 -19.76
CA SER A 322 23.36 29.51 -19.19
C SER A 322 22.24 29.17 -20.16
N ASN A 323 22.37 29.58 -21.43
CA ASN A 323 21.37 29.26 -22.45
C ASN A 323 21.32 27.76 -22.76
N GLU A 324 22.48 27.09 -22.77
CA GLU A 324 22.52 25.64 -23.01
C GLU A 324 21.99 24.85 -21.81
N LEU A 325 22.15 25.35 -20.58
CA LEU A 325 21.59 24.73 -19.39
C LEU A 325 20.07 24.56 -19.51
N ASP A 326 19.36 25.62 -19.92
CA ASP A 326 17.90 25.58 -20.08
C ASP A 326 17.45 24.66 -21.24
N ASN A 327 18.28 24.52 -22.28
CA ASN A 327 17.97 23.68 -23.44
C ASN A 327 18.41 22.22 -23.29
N THR A 328 19.27 21.91 -22.33
CA THR A 328 19.79 20.55 -22.13
C THR A 328 18.69 19.64 -21.59
N MET A 329 18.67 18.37 -22.00
CA MET A 329 17.72 17.38 -21.48
C MET A 329 17.82 17.25 -19.94
N CYS A 330 16.69 17.38 -19.24
CA CYS A 330 16.61 17.41 -17.76
C CYS A 330 17.09 16.13 -17.05
N TYR A 331 17.30 15.03 -17.76
CA TYR A 331 17.81 13.76 -17.21
C TYR A 331 19.32 13.55 -17.42
N ASN A 332 19.99 14.45 -18.16
CA ASN A 332 21.42 14.37 -18.44
C ASN A 332 22.26 15.00 -17.33
N TYR A 333 22.25 14.34 -16.16
CA TYR A 333 22.88 14.86 -14.95
C TYR A 333 24.36 15.19 -15.11
N ASP A 334 25.11 14.46 -15.95
CA ASP A 334 26.55 14.65 -16.11
C ASP A 334 26.90 15.95 -16.86
N VAL A 335 26.19 16.23 -17.96
CA VAL A 335 26.37 17.47 -18.71
C VAL A 335 25.85 18.66 -17.91
N ILE A 336 24.72 18.51 -17.21
CA ILE A 336 24.18 19.53 -16.29
C ILE A 336 25.19 19.82 -15.17
N GLN A 337 25.74 18.79 -14.53
CA GLN A 337 26.76 18.94 -13.48
C GLN A 337 27.97 19.72 -14.00
N PHE A 338 28.46 19.38 -15.19
CA PHE A 338 29.58 20.09 -15.83
C PHE A 338 29.26 21.58 -16.02
N MET A 339 28.10 21.91 -16.60
CA MET A 339 27.70 23.30 -16.81
C MET A 339 27.59 24.07 -15.50
N LEU A 340 26.96 23.49 -14.48
CA LEU A 340 26.80 24.12 -13.16
C LEU A 340 28.14 24.38 -12.47
N GLN A 341 29.11 23.45 -12.55
CA GLN A 341 30.45 23.62 -11.97
C GLN A 341 31.19 24.81 -12.59
N TYR A 342 31.06 25.01 -13.89
CA TYR A 342 31.70 26.13 -14.58
C TYR A 342 30.94 27.44 -14.39
N LEU A 343 29.60 27.43 -14.39
CA LEU A 343 28.81 28.61 -14.06
C LEU A 343 29.10 29.10 -12.64
N ASP A 344 29.16 28.20 -11.66
CA ASP A 344 29.59 28.50 -10.30
C ASP A 344 30.99 29.11 -10.26
N ALA A 345 31.96 28.50 -10.96
CA ALA A 345 33.33 29.01 -11.00
C ALA A 345 33.49 30.39 -11.65
N LEU A 346 32.65 30.71 -12.64
CA LEU A 346 32.64 32.01 -13.33
C LEU A 346 31.94 33.09 -12.52
N ASP A 347 30.94 32.72 -11.72
CA ASP A 347 30.08 33.65 -11.00
C ASP A 347 30.51 33.93 -9.55
N LYS A 348 31.59 33.30 -9.03
CA LYS A 348 32.15 33.34 -7.63
C LYS A 348 32.22 34.68 -6.86
N ASN A 349 31.91 35.80 -7.50
CA ASN A 349 31.92 37.15 -6.92
C ASN A 349 30.54 37.85 -7.01
N SER A 350 29.47 37.10 -7.26
CA SER A 350 28.12 37.62 -7.50
C SER A 350 27.14 37.22 -6.40
N GLU A 351 26.07 38.00 -6.17
CA GLU A 351 24.99 37.61 -5.25
C GLU A 351 24.30 36.28 -5.65
N THR A 352 24.55 35.80 -6.88
CA THR A 352 24.09 34.52 -7.43
C THR A 352 24.92 33.29 -7.03
N ASP A 353 25.98 33.44 -6.22
CA ASP A 353 26.84 32.33 -5.76
C ASP A 353 26.05 31.15 -5.16
N ASN A 354 24.93 31.42 -4.49
CA ASN A 354 24.12 30.37 -3.86
C ASN A 354 23.20 29.61 -4.85
N LEU A 355 22.97 30.13 -6.06
CA LEU A 355 22.03 29.54 -7.01
C LEU A 355 22.62 28.32 -7.72
N TRP A 356 23.87 28.40 -8.18
CA TRP A 356 24.54 27.30 -8.86
C TRP A 356 24.94 26.19 -7.87
N GLN A 357 25.38 26.56 -6.66
CA GLN A 357 25.60 25.61 -5.56
C GLN A 357 24.33 24.81 -5.22
N ARG A 358 23.17 25.48 -5.14
CA ARG A 358 21.87 24.79 -4.98
C ARG A 358 21.61 23.78 -6.09
N GLY A 359 21.92 24.12 -7.34
CA GLY A 359 21.80 23.20 -8.48
C GLY A 359 22.73 21.99 -8.36
N LEU A 360 23.98 22.20 -7.93
CA LEU A 360 24.96 21.14 -7.68
C LEU A 360 24.52 20.19 -6.56
N ASP A 361 23.96 20.73 -5.47
CA ASP A 361 23.41 19.94 -4.37
C ASP A 361 22.24 19.05 -4.84
N ILE A 362 21.34 19.61 -5.65
CA ILE A 362 20.21 18.87 -6.23
C ILE A 362 20.74 17.76 -7.15
N ILE A 363 21.68 18.03 -8.05
CA ILE A 363 22.24 17.00 -8.94
C ILE A 363 22.95 15.91 -8.13
N LYS A 364 23.73 16.28 -7.12
CA LYS A 364 24.41 15.30 -6.26
C LYS A 364 23.42 14.38 -5.56
N PHE A 365 22.30 14.93 -5.10
CA PHE A 365 21.20 14.14 -4.56
C PHE A 365 20.56 13.24 -5.62
N LEU A 366 20.21 13.79 -6.79
CA LEU A 366 19.55 13.06 -7.87
C LEU A 366 20.40 11.92 -8.45
N LYS A 367 21.73 12.07 -8.53
CA LYS A 367 22.64 10.98 -8.93
C LYS A 367 22.68 9.85 -7.90
N GLY A 368 22.52 10.16 -6.62
CA GLY A 368 22.52 9.17 -5.53
C GLY A 368 21.16 8.53 -5.26
N TYR A 369 20.07 9.11 -5.77
CA TYR A 369 18.71 8.62 -5.55
C TYR A 369 18.25 7.70 -6.68
N GLN A 370 17.81 6.49 -6.32
CA GLN A 370 17.17 5.56 -7.27
C GLN A 370 15.65 5.76 -7.25
N ARG A 371 15.10 6.02 -8.43
CA ARG A 371 13.66 6.25 -8.62
C ARG A 371 12.85 5.01 -8.23
N ARG A 372 11.76 5.19 -7.47
CA ARG A 372 10.87 4.11 -7.02
C ARG A 372 9.54 4.06 -7.75
N ALA A 373 9.05 5.21 -8.23
CA ALA A 373 7.77 5.31 -8.90
C ALA A 373 7.94 5.64 -10.38
N LYS A 374 6.94 5.23 -11.16
CA LYS A 374 6.86 5.56 -12.59
C LYS A 374 6.68 7.07 -12.78
N PRO A 375 7.14 7.64 -13.91
CA PRO A 375 6.85 9.02 -14.28
C PRO A 375 5.37 9.35 -14.16
N ASN A 376 5.07 10.50 -13.55
CA ASN A 376 3.70 10.92 -13.33
C ASN A 376 3.21 11.83 -14.46
N VAL A 377 1.91 12.16 -14.45
CA VAL A 377 1.32 13.01 -15.50
C VAL A 377 1.86 14.45 -15.44
N ALA A 378 2.14 14.98 -14.25
CA ALA A 378 2.68 16.34 -14.11
C ALA A 378 4.06 16.51 -14.77
N GLU A 379 4.93 15.51 -14.64
CA GLU A 379 6.24 15.45 -15.31
C GLU A 379 6.09 15.33 -16.83
N LEU A 380 5.15 14.52 -17.31
CA LEU A 380 4.84 14.42 -18.74
C LEU A 380 4.33 15.75 -19.30
N ASP A 381 3.43 16.43 -18.59
CA ASP A 381 2.85 17.71 -19.01
C ASP A 381 3.88 18.85 -19.07
N GLU A 382 4.87 18.85 -18.17
CA GLU A 382 5.98 19.81 -18.19
C GLU A 382 6.98 19.48 -19.30
N TRP A 383 7.28 18.20 -19.50
CA TRP A 383 8.12 17.72 -20.61
C TRP A 383 7.54 18.13 -21.98
N LEU A 384 6.25 17.84 -22.22
CA LEU A 384 5.57 18.19 -23.47
C LEU A 384 5.47 19.70 -23.70
N ARG A 385 5.47 20.51 -22.63
CA ARG A 385 5.51 21.98 -22.73
C ARG A 385 6.87 22.47 -23.22
N ASN A 386 7.94 21.87 -22.74
CA ASN A 386 9.31 22.26 -23.07
C ASN A 386 9.77 21.65 -24.41
N ASP A 387 9.26 20.48 -24.80
CA ASP A 387 9.50 19.86 -26.10
C ASP A 387 8.19 19.36 -26.76
N PRO A 388 7.47 20.25 -27.47
CA PRO A 388 6.22 19.92 -28.15
C PRO A 388 6.37 18.90 -29.29
N SER A 389 7.61 18.67 -29.75
CA SER A 389 7.90 17.73 -30.84
C SER A 389 7.99 16.28 -30.37
N SER A 390 8.15 16.07 -29.06
CA SER A 390 8.21 14.75 -28.44
C SER A 390 6.81 14.16 -28.23
N LEU A 391 6.62 12.87 -28.55
CA LEU A 391 5.35 12.16 -28.30
C LEU A 391 5.31 11.44 -26.94
N SER A 392 6.47 11.23 -26.31
CA SER A 392 6.59 10.47 -25.06
C SER A 392 7.81 10.89 -24.26
N LEU A 393 7.77 10.61 -22.95
CA LEU A 393 8.93 10.78 -22.09
C LEU A 393 10.10 9.88 -22.53
N PRO A 394 11.35 10.36 -22.37
CA PRO A 394 12.53 9.55 -22.63
C PRO A 394 12.63 8.34 -21.70
N ASN A 395 13.30 7.26 -22.14
CA ASN A 395 13.52 6.07 -21.32
C ASN A 395 14.24 6.35 -19.99
N LEU A 396 15.06 7.41 -19.95
CA LEU A 396 15.73 7.87 -18.72
C LEU A 396 14.75 8.28 -17.61
N SER A 397 13.55 8.74 -17.95
CA SER A 397 12.54 9.13 -16.96
C SER A 397 12.17 7.98 -16.02
N TRP A 398 12.29 6.73 -16.46
CA TRP A 398 12.03 5.57 -15.61
C TRP A 398 13.06 5.37 -14.50
N GLN A 399 14.26 5.94 -14.64
CA GLN A 399 15.37 5.76 -13.71
C GLN A 399 15.80 7.06 -13.00
N ARG A 400 15.56 8.21 -13.64
CA ARG A 400 15.98 9.54 -13.19
C ARG A 400 14.78 10.48 -13.09
N LEU A 401 14.87 11.45 -12.19
CA LEU A 401 13.90 12.55 -12.03
C LEU A 401 14.33 13.78 -12.84
N PRO A 402 13.39 14.64 -13.28
CA PRO A 402 13.71 15.79 -14.13
C PRO A 402 14.41 16.92 -13.34
N PHE A 403 15.69 17.20 -13.62
CA PHE A 403 16.45 18.22 -12.89
C PHE A 403 15.83 19.62 -13.00
N HIS A 404 15.44 20.05 -14.20
CA HIS A 404 14.93 21.40 -14.44
C HIS A 404 13.70 21.71 -13.59
N ASP A 405 12.77 20.76 -13.50
CA ASP A 405 11.57 20.91 -12.67
C ASP A 405 11.91 20.97 -11.17
N MET A 406 12.93 20.22 -10.73
CA MET A 406 13.41 20.25 -9.34
C MET A 406 14.16 21.55 -9.00
N PHE A 407 14.82 22.16 -9.99
CA PHE A 407 15.64 23.35 -9.81
C PHE A 407 14.84 24.65 -9.92
N GLN A 408 14.07 24.78 -11.00
CA GLN A 408 13.31 25.98 -11.38
C GLN A 408 11.83 25.90 -10.97
N GLY A 409 11.29 24.70 -10.76
CA GLY A 409 9.88 24.50 -10.46
C GLY A 409 9.45 25.09 -9.12
N GLY A 410 8.17 25.48 -9.05
CA GLY A 410 7.54 25.86 -7.79
C GLY A 410 7.33 24.65 -6.88
N SER A 411 7.25 24.87 -5.56
CA SER A 411 7.07 23.81 -4.56
C SER A 411 5.88 22.88 -4.85
N LYS A 412 4.79 23.40 -5.45
CA LYS A 412 3.62 22.61 -5.86
C LYS A 412 3.94 21.61 -6.98
N LEU A 413 4.69 22.03 -8.00
CA LEU A 413 5.10 21.16 -9.11
C LEU A 413 6.09 20.11 -8.63
N ILE A 414 7.07 20.53 -7.84
CA ILE A 414 8.05 19.60 -7.26
C ILE A 414 7.33 18.53 -6.43
N MET A 415 6.41 18.95 -5.54
CA MET A 415 5.63 18.02 -4.74
C MET A 415 4.79 17.07 -5.59
N SER A 416 4.15 17.53 -6.66
CA SER A 416 3.33 16.64 -7.50
C SER A 416 4.19 15.54 -8.15
N ILE A 417 5.37 15.88 -8.66
CA ILE A 417 6.36 14.95 -9.24
C ILE A 417 6.82 13.92 -8.20
N ILE A 418 7.27 14.38 -7.04
CA ILE A 418 7.85 13.49 -6.02
C ILE A 418 6.81 12.80 -5.14
N THR A 419 5.51 13.14 -5.25
CA THR A 419 4.47 12.59 -4.35
C THR A 419 4.56 11.07 -4.30
N ASN A 420 4.70 10.38 -5.43
CA ASN A 420 4.79 8.91 -5.45
C ASN A 420 6.16 8.35 -5.03
N GLU A 421 7.19 9.18 -4.90
CA GLU A 421 8.53 8.80 -4.43
C GLU A 421 8.62 8.79 -2.89
N LEU A 422 7.70 9.48 -2.21
CA LEU A 422 7.68 9.62 -0.77
C LEU A 422 6.96 8.44 -0.10
N ASP A 423 7.70 7.67 0.69
CA ASP A 423 7.20 6.65 1.63
C ASP A 423 7.96 6.75 2.97
N VAL A 424 7.55 5.97 3.97
CA VAL A 424 8.18 5.95 5.30
C VAL A 424 9.67 5.54 5.24
N ASN A 425 10.10 4.81 4.20
CA ASN A 425 11.48 4.37 4.02
C ASN A 425 12.36 5.38 3.27
N THR A 426 11.78 6.19 2.38
CA THR A 426 12.52 7.17 1.56
C THR A 426 12.55 8.56 2.19
N ILE A 427 11.61 8.88 3.08
CA ILE A 427 11.47 10.24 3.64
C ILE A 427 12.75 10.77 4.27
N ASP A 428 13.53 9.93 4.95
CA ASP A 428 14.80 10.33 5.58
C ASP A 428 15.90 10.71 4.59
N ILE A 429 15.83 10.19 3.36
CA ILE A 429 16.74 10.55 2.27
C ILE A 429 16.30 11.89 1.69
N TRP A 430 15.00 12.05 1.44
CA TRP A 430 14.40 13.27 0.89
C TRP A 430 14.52 14.50 1.81
N LEU A 431 14.39 14.31 3.12
CA LEU A 431 14.53 15.39 4.10
C LEU A 431 15.91 16.07 4.09
N ARG A 432 16.95 15.38 3.60
CA ARG A 432 18.32 15.93 3.46
C ARG A 432 18.45 16.95 2.33
N CYS A 433 17.61 16.85 1.30
CA CYS A 433 17.61 17.76 0.13
C CYS A 433 16.43 18.75 0.16
N ALA A 434 15.56 18.66 1.18
CA ALA A 434 14.38 19.49 1.35
C ALA A 434 14.65 21.00 1.24
N ASP A 435 15.71 21.46 1.89
CA ASP A 435 16.07 22.88 1.93
C ASP A 435 16.54 23.37 0.55
N SER A 436 17.34 22.56 -0.16
CA SER A 436 17.77 22.82 -1.55
C SER A 436 16.58 22.81 -2.52
N LEU A 437 15.57 21.97 -2.30
CA LEU A 437 14.34 21.95 -3.12
C LEU A 437 13.31 23.01 -2.69
N LYS A 438 13.57 23.78 -1.61
CA LYS A 438 12.64 24.77 -1.03
C LYS A 438 11.27 24.14 -0.68
N LEU A 439 11.29 22.91 -0.16
CA LEU A 439 10.10 22.16 0.22
C LEU A 439 9.85 22.22 1.73
N ASN A 440 8.58 22.16 2.11
CA ASN A 440 8.20 22.06 3.52
C ASN A 440 8.38 20.61 4.02
N LYS A 441 9.30 20.42 4.98
CA LYS A 441 9.61 19.12 5.61
C LYS A 441 8.37 18.45 6.22
N ASP A 442 7.50 19.22 6.87
CA ASP A 442 6.29 18.70 7.52
C ASP A 442 5.28 18.17 6.50
N GLN A 443 5.14 18.85 5.35
CA GLN A 443 4.28 18.41 4.26
C GLN A 443 4.80 17.13 3.59
N MET A 444 6.11 16.99 3.42
CA MET A 444 6.71 15.77 2.88
C MET A 444 6.46 14.56 3.79
N CYS A 445 6.63 14.72 5.11
CA CYS A 445 6.32 13.68 6.10
C CYS A 445 4.85 13.26 6.03
N PHE A 446 3.93 14.22 5.94
CA PHE A 446 2.49 13.94 5.81
C PHE A 446 2.15 13.13 4.55
N VAL A 447 2.70 13.52 3.39
CA VAL A 447 2.47 12.82 2.12
C VAL A 447 3.08 11.40 2.16
N ALA A 448 4.29 11.25 2.73
CA ALA A 448 4.95 9.95 2.87
C ALA A 448 4.10 8.95 3.68
N ILE A 449 3.51 9.40 4.79
CA ILE A 449 2.63 8.58 5.63
C ILE A 449 1.36 8.22 4.85
N GLN A 450 0.72 9.19 4.20
CA GLN A 450 -0.49 8.96 3.42
C GLN A 450 -0.28 7.91 2.31
N ASN A 451 0.82 8.01 1.55
CA ASN A 451 1.13 7.06 0.49
C ASN A 451 1.42 5.65 1.02
N THR A 452 2.14 5.55 2.14
CA THR A 452 2.47 4.27 2.76
C THR A 452 1.21 3.55 3.21
N LEU A 453 0.27 4.29 3.81
CA LEU A 453 -1.03 3.76 4.24
C LEU A 453 -1.90 3.35 3.05
N SER A 454 -2.08 4.20 2.04
CA SER A 454 -2.87 3.85 0.85
C SER A 454 -2.32 2.61 0.13
N ARG A 455 -1.00 2.48 -0.02
CA ARG A 455 -0.39 1.31 -0.68
C ARG A 455 -0.55 0.00 0.09
N THR A 456 -0.52 0.06 1.42
CA THR A 456 -0.55 -1.13 2.29
C THR A 456 -1.98 -1.55 2.64
N LEU A 457 -2.85 -0.60 2.94
CA LEU A 457 -4.21 -0.84 3.43
C LEU A 457 -5.23 -1.03 2.30
N ASP A 458 -5.19 -0.23 1.21
CA ASP A 458 -6.16 -0.37 0.10
C ASP A 458 -6.06 -1.75 -0.56
N LYS A 459 -4.85 -2.33 -0.59
CA LYS A 459 -4.61 -3.67 -1.14
C LYS A 459 -5.18 -4.78 -0.25
N ARG A 460 -5.25 -4.58 1.07
CA ARG A 460 -5.75 -5.59 2.03
C ARG A 460 -7.25 -5.48 2.27
N ILE A 461 -7.80 -4.27 2.39
CA ILE A 461 -9.25 -4.06 2.57
C ILE A 461 -10.03 -4.72 1.43
N LYS A 462 -9.50 -4.66 0.19
CA LYS A 462 -10.07 -5.35 -0.98
C LYS A 462 -9.99 -6.88 -0.91
N ARG A 463 -9.07 -7.45 -0.14
CA ARG A 463 -8.84 -8.91 -0.04
C ARG A 463 -9.60 -9.55 1.11
N GLU A 464 -9.63 -8.91 2.28
CA GLU A 464 -10.11 -9.52 3.54
C GLU A 464 -11.52 -9.06 3.93
N GLY A 465 -12.06 -8.03 3.26
CA GLY A 465 -13.34 -7.41 3.61
C GLY A 465 -13.26 -6.59 4.91
N ILE A 466 -14.32 -5.85 5.21
CA ILE A 466 -14.40 -5.00 6.40
C ILE A 466 -14.89 -5.87 7.57
N LYS A 467 -13.96 -6.46 8.33
CA LYS A 467 -14.26 -7.18 9.58
C LYS A 467 -13.49 -6.54 10.74
N TRP A 468 -14.11 -6.52 11.93
CA TRP A 468 -13.46 -6.00 13.14
C TRP A 468 -12.28 -6.87 13.55
N GLN A 469 -11.09 -6.27 13.68
CA GLN A 469 -9.85 -6.98 14.01
C GLN A 469 -9.54 -6.92 15.51
N LEU A 470 -9.51 -8.07 16.17
CA LEU A 470 -9.23 -8.18 17.60
C LEU A 470 -7.73 -8.17 17.94
N ALA A 471 -6.88 -8.65 17.02
CA ALA A 471 -5.44 -8.73 17.20
C ALA A 471 -4.72 -7.59 16.48
N HIS A 472 -3.55 -7.20 17.00
CA HIS A 472 -2.66 -6.23 16.36
C HIS A 472 -2.04 -6.83 15.10
N ASN A 473 -2.33 -6.23 13.94
CA ASN A 473 -1.83 -6.71 12.65
C ASN A 473 -0.76 -5.78 12.08
N HIS A 474 -0.70 -4.51 12.53
CA HIS A 474 0.14 -3.47 11.93
C HIS A 474 1.08 -2.77 12.93
N SER A 475 1.37 -3.39 14.07
CA SER A 475 2.17 -2.76 15.14
C SER A 475 3.56 -2.27 14.69
N GLY A 476 4.24 -2.98 13.77
CA GLY A 476 5.52 -2.53 13.20
C GLY A 476 5.38 -1.28 12.33
N LEU A 477 4.43 -1.28 11.40
CA LEU A 477 4.14 -0.16 10.49
C LEU A 477 3.71 1.09 11.27
N LEU A 478 2.85 0.94 12.28
CA LEU A 478 2.38 2.06 13.11
C LEU A 478 3.52 2.71 13.88
N LYS A 479 4.47 1.93 14.42
CA LYS A 479 5.68 2.47 15.06
C LYS A 479 6.54 3.28 14.10
N GLU A 480 6.73 2.82 12.87
CA GLU A 480 7.48 3.57 11.86
C GLU A 480 6.76 4.87 11.47
N ILE A 481 5.44 4.83 11.33
CA ILE A 481 4.61 6.02 11.08
C ILE A 481 4.71 6.99 12.24
N ASP A 482 4.58 6.52 13.48
CA ASP A 482 4.73 7.35 14.69
C ASP A 482 6.10 8.05 14.72
N ASN A 483 7.17 7.34 14.36
CA ASN A 483 8.51 7.92 14.26
C ASN A 483 8.59 9.04 13.21
N VAL A 484 7.85 8.95 12.10
CA VAL A 484 7.78 10.00 11.08
C VAL A 484 6.92 11.17 11.57
N ILE A 485 5.81 10.92 12.27
CA ILE A 485 4.96 11.97 12.84
C ILE A 485 5.74 12.79 13.87
N LEU A 486 6.58 12.16 14.70
CA LEU A 486 7.43 12.85 15.66
C LEU A 486 8.45 13.82 15.02
N LYS A 487 8.74 13.68 13.73
CA LYS A 487 9.63 14.61 12.98
C LYS A 487 8.90 15.88 12.52
N ILE A 488 7.56 15.89 12.54
CA ILE A 488 6.73 17.03 12.13
C ILE A 488 6.78 18.09 13.23
N LYS A 489 7.21 19.31 12.89
CA LYS A 489 7.30 20.42 13.85
C LYS A 489 5.95 21.10 14.08
N HIS A 490 5.11 21.17 13.06
CA HIS A 490 3.81 21.80 13.14
C HIS A 490 2.78 20.88 13.82
N ASP A 491 2.46 21.15 15.09
CA ASP A 491 1.55 20.31 15.91
C ASP A 491 0.19 20.04 15.26
N LYS A 492 -0.47 21.06 14.69
CA LYS A 492 -1.75 20.89 13.96
C LYS A 492 -1.65 19.91 12.79
N LEU A 493 -0.52 19.94 12.06
CA LEU A 493 -0.28 19.07 10.91
C LEU A 493 0.06 17.65 11.36
N ALA A 494 0.83 17.49 12.43
CA ALA A 494 1.09 16.20 13.08
C ALA A 494 -0.22 15.53 13.54
N MET A 495 -1.10 16.28 14.21
CA MET A 495 -2.42 15.79 14.61
C MET A 495 -3.29 15.45 13.39
N ALA A 496 -3.34 16.32 12.37
CA ALA A 496 -4.10 16.05 11.15
C ALA A 496 -3.59 14.80 10.42
N CYS A 497 -2.28 14.54 10.48
CA CYS A 497 -1.67 13.30 9.99
C CYS A 497 -2.19 12.10 10.77
N GLY A 498 -2.12 12.13 12.10
CA GLY A 498 -2.69 11.10 12.97
C GLY A 498 -4.16 10.80 12.67
N LYS A 499 -4.98 11.85 12.54
CA LYS A 499 -6.40 11.72 12.16
C LYS A 499 -6.58 10.98 10.83
N ASN A 500 -5.74 11.25 9.85
CA ASN A 500 -5.77 10.53 8.57
C ASN A 500 -5.35 9.06 8.73
N VAL A 501 -4.39 8.76 9.60
CA VAL A 501 -4.04 7.37 9.94
C VAL A 501 -5.27 6.63 10.48
N VAL A 502 -5.95 7.19 11.48
CA VAL A 502 -7.17 6.61 12.08
C VAL A 502 -8.28 6.41 11.04
N LYS A 503 -8.43 7.36 10.10
CA LYS A 503 -9.44 7.26 9.03
C LYS A 503 -9.18 6.11 8.06
N LEU A 504 -7.91 5.87 7.72
CA LEU A 504 -7.51 4.86 6.73
C LEU A 504 -7.39 3.46 7.32
N LEU A 505 -7.19 3.34 8.65
CA LEU A 505 -7.09 2.05 9.31
C LEU A 505 -8.41 1.27 9.32
N PRO A 506 -8.35 -0.06 9.15
CA PRO A 506 -9.51 -0.92 9.29
C PRO A 506 -10.05 -0.91 10.73
N PRO A 507 -11.34 -1.19 10.93
CA PRO A 507 -11.92 -1.30 12.27
C PRO A 507 -11.24 -2.41 13.09
N GLY A 508 -10.78 -2.09 14.29
CA GLY A 508 -10.05 -3.03 15.14
C GLY A 508 -9.16 -2.35 16.18
N ILE A 509 -8.37 -3.16 16.91
CA ILE A 509 -7.49 -2.68 17.99
C ILE A 509 -6.44 -1.66 17.51
N ASP A 510 -5.83 -1.88 16.34
CA ASP A 510 -4.84 -0.97 15.75
C ASP A 510 -5.40 0.44 15.53
N LYS A 511 -6.71 0.55 15.25
CA LYS A 511 -7.42 1.83 15.08
C LYS A 511 -7.70 2.52 16.42
N VAL A 512 -7.95 1.75 17.48
CA VAL A 512 -8.12 2.25 18.85
C VAL A 512 -6.81 2.86 19.36
N ASP A 513 -5.70 2.14 19.21
CA ASP A 513 -4.36 2.60 19.60
C ASP A 513 -3.94 3.86 18.84
N SER A 514 -4.20 3.88 17.53
CA SER A 514 -3.92 5.06 16.71
C SER A 514 -4.78 6.27 17.13
N ALA A 515 -6.03 6.03 17.55
CA ALA A 515 -6.90 7.09 18.08
C ALA A 515 -6.41 7.63 19.43
N GLU A 516 -5.86 6.77 20.29
CA GLU A 516 -5.21 7.19 21.54
C GLU A 516 -3.97 8.05 21.25
N ASN A 517 -3.10 7.63 20.33
CA ASN A 517 -1.96 8.45 19.91
C ASN A 517 -2.41 9.82 19.37
N CYS A 518 -3.53 9.88 18.62
CA CYS A 518 -4.11 11.14 18.16
C CYS A 518 -4.59 12.04 19.31
N TYR A 519 -5.20 11.45 20.35
CA TYR A 519 -5.58 12.17 21.56
C TYR A 519 -4.35 12.71 22.30
N GLN A 520 -3.29 11.91 22.45
CA GLN A 520 -2.03 12.37 23.04
C GLN A 520 -1.38 13.51 22.24
N MET A 521 -1.45 13.46 20.90
CA MET A 521 -0.98 14.54 20.03
C MET A 521 -1.83 15.81 20.16
N SER A 522 -3.16 15.70 20.29
CA SER A 522 -4.02 16.86 20.50
C SER A 522 -3.76 17.52 21.86
N LEU A 523 -3.47 16.75 22.90
CA LEU A 523 -3.01 17.27 24.20
C LEU A 523 -1.68 18.03 24.09
N ARG A 524 -0.72 17.53 23.31
CA ARG A 524 0.54 18.24 23.05
C ARG A 524 0.31 19.56 22.31
N TRP A 525 -0.54 19.54 21.28
CA TRP A 525 -0.90 20.75 20.56
C TRP A 525 -1.59 21.79 21.46
N HIS A 526 -2.49 21.35 22.34
CA HIS A 526 -3.16 22.22 23.29
C HIS A 526 -2.16 22.86 24.27
N LYS A 527 -1.20 22.09 24.80
CA LYS A 527 -0.13 22.61 25.69
C LYS A 527 0.74 23.69 25.02
N ASN A 528 0.98 23.58 23.71
CA ASN A 528 1.87 24.50 23.00
C ASN A 528 1.17 25.77 22.48
N SER A 529 -0.13 25.69 22.15
CA SER A 529 -0.85 26.77 21.47
C SER A 529 -1.97 27.42 22.29
N ASP A 530 -2.48 26.75 23.33
CA ASP A 530 -3.60 27.15 24.20
C ASP A 530 -4.74 27.91 23.48
N SER A 531 -5.17 27.36 22.32
CA SER A 531 -6.20 27.96 21.46
C SER A 531 -7.54 27.25 21.62
N LEU A 532 -8.64 27.97 21.36
CA LEU A 532 -10.00 27.40 21.42
C LEU A 532 -10.18 26.22 20.43
N GLU A 533 -9.51 26.29 19.26
CA GLU A 533 -9.44 25.18 18.30
C GLU A 533 -8.72 23.94 18.87
N SER A 534 -7.65 24.14 19.64
CA SER A 534 -6.91 23.03 20.24
C SER A 534 -7.69 22.34 21.35
N SER A 535 -8.45 23.10 22.17
CA SER A 535 -9.32 22.54 23.20
C SER A 535 -10.47 21.72 22.61
N ASP A 536 -11.12 22.22 21.55
CA ASP A 536 -12.18 21.51 20.83
C ASP A 536 -11.65 20.26 20.11
N ALA A 537 -10.41 20.29 19.63
CA ALA A 537 -9.77 19.09 19.09
C ALA A 537 -9.58 18.02 20.18
N VAL A 538 -9.10 18.38 21.38
CA VAL A 538 -8.90 17.44 22.49
C VAL A 538 -10.21 16.73 22.86
N THR A 539 -11.32 17.47 23.02
CA THR A 539 -12.62 16.87 23.36
C THR A 539 -13.14 15.95 22.27
N LYS A 540 -13.00 16.34 21.00
CA LYS A 540 -13.41 15.51 19.84
C LYS A 540 -12.62 14.22 19.73
N PHE A 541 -11.29 14.27 19.87
CA PHE A 541 -10.45 13.07 19.77
C PHE A 541 -10.57 12.16 20.99
N LEU A 542 -10.79 12.72 22.18
CA LEU A 542 -11.12 11.93 23.37
C LEU A 542 -12.42 11.15 23.16
N ALA A 543 -13.49 11.83 22.74
CA ALA A 543 -14.78 11.19 22.47
C ALA A 543 -14.65 10.11 21.37
N GLN A 544 -13.89 10.39 20.31
CA GLN A 544 -13.64 9.41 19.24
C GLN A 544 -12.86 8.18 19.74
N HIS A 545 -11.82 8.37 20.55
CA HIS A 545 -11.06 7.26 21.14
C HIS A 545 -11.95 6.42 22.07
N GLN A 546 -12.72 7.05 22.95
CA GLN A 546 -13.64 6.36 23.87
C GLN A 546 -14.67 5.53 23.11
N GLN A 547 -15.31 6.08 22.08
CA GLN A 547 -16.28 5.36 21.23
C GLN A 547 -15.65 4.11 20.59
N LEU A 548 -14.47 4.24 20.00
CA LEU A 548 -13.77 3.12 19.37
C LEU A 548 -13.31 2.07 20.40
N ALA A 549 -12.89 2.49 21.59
CA ALA A 549 -12.48 1.59 22.66
C ALA A 549 -13.68 0.80 23.23
N VAL A 550 -14.84 1.44 23.38
CA VAL A 550 -16.09 0.78 23.80
C VAL A 550 -16.57 -0.20 22.72
N GLU A 551 -16.54 0.21 21.44
CA GLU A 551 -16.87 -0.69 20.32
C GLU A 551 -15.94 -1.90 20.27
N HIS A 552 -14.64 -1.71 20.53
CA HIS A 552 -13.69 -2.82 20.63
C HIS A 552 -14.04 -3.77 21.77
N ALA A 553 -14.40 -3.26 22.95
CA ALA A 553 -14.81 -4.08 24.08
C ALA A 553 -16.05 -4.92 23.75
N LEU A 554 -17.06 -4.36 23.08
CA LEU A 554 -18.25 -5.10 22.63
C LEU A 554 -17.86 -6.27 21.69
N HIS A 555 -16.96 -6.02 20.74
CA HIS A 555 -16.48 -7.07 19.83
C HIS A 555 -15.65 -8.14 20.53
N LYS A 556 -14.83 -7.77 21.53
CA LYS A 556 -14.00 -8.68 22.31
C LYS A 556 -14.82 -9.69 23.11
N TYR A 557 -15.95 -9.25 23.69
CA TYR A 557 -16.85 -10.14 24.45
C TYR A 557 -18.01 -10.73 23.62
N GLY A 558 -18.05 -10.46 22.31
CA GLY A 558 -19.03 -11.04 21.39
C GLY A 558 -20.45 -10.47 21.50
N VAL A 559 -20.61 -9.23 21.98
CA VAL A 559 -21.91 -8.55 22.20
C VAL A 559 -22.07 -7.35 21.25
N ALA A 560 -21.37 -7.35 20.12
CA ALA A 560 -21.36 -6.24 19.16
C ALA A 560 -22.58 -6.26 18.22
N ASP A 561 -23.78 -6.15 18.79
CA ASP A 561 -25.02 -6.04 18.02
C ASP A 561 -25.27 -4.59 17.56
N PRO A 562 -25.94 -4.40 16.41
CA PRO A 562 -26.16 -3.07 15.83
C PRO A 562 -27.01 -2.15 16.73
N GLU A 563 -27.78 -2.70 17.66
CA GLU A 563 -28.56 -1.94 18.64
C GLU A 563 -27.66 -1.30 19.70
N TYR A 564 -26.63 -2.02 20.16
CA TYR A 564 -25.64 -1.52 21.10
C TYR A 564 -24.69 -0.51 20.45
N ILE A 565 -24.31 -0.74 19.19
CA ILE A 565 -23.45 0.19 18.43
C ILE A 565 -24.10 1.58 18.29
N LYS A 566 -25.43 1.67 18.20
CA LYS A 566 -26.14 2.96 18.14
C LYS A 566 -26.03 3.76 19.45
N LEU A 567 -25.79 3.09 20.58
CA LEU A 567 -25.71 3.68 21.90
C LEU A 567 -24.29 4.05 22.33
N LEU A 568 -23.29 3.96 21.43
CA LEU A 568 -21.89 4.29 21.76
C LEU A 568 -21.67 5.75 22.21
N GLN A 569 -22.60 6.66 21.91
CA GLN A 569 -22.53 8.06 22.37
C GLN A 569 -22.94 8.23 23.83
N ASP A 570 -23.70 7.29 24.39
CA ASP A 570 -24.20 7.33 25.76
C ASP A 570 -23.83 6.04 26.51
N PRO A 571 -22.74 6.05 27.29
CA PRO A 571 -22.25 4.85 27.96
C PRO A 571 -23.24 4.32 29.00
N VAL A 572 -24.05 5.16 29.63
CA VAL A 572 -25.02 4.74 30.67
C VAL A 572 -26.20 4.02 30.02
N ALA A 573 -26.73 4.56 28.92
CA ALA A 573 -27.77 3.91 28.14
C ALA A 573 -27.30 2.58 27.53
N LEU A 574 -26.04 2.53 27.06
CA LEU A 574 -25.42 1.30 26.56
C LEU A 574 -25.34 0.22 27.64
N ILE A 575 -24.82 0.54 28.82
CA ILE A 575 -24.73 -0.41 29.94
C ILE A 575 -26.11 -0.90 30.36
N THR A 576 -27.09 -0.01 30.44
CA THR A 576 -28.50 -0.35 30.72
C THR A 576 -29.05 -1.33 29.69
N ALA A 577 -28.76 -1.11 28.40
CA ALA A 577 -29.19 -1.99 27.33
C ALA A 577 -28.48 -3.36 27.37
N LEU A 578 -27.20 -3.41 27.75
CA LEU A 578 -26.43 -4.65 27.93
C LEU A 578 -27.02 -5.51 29.06
N TYR A 579 -27.42 -4.91 30.18
CA TYR A 579 -28.08 -5.65 31.27
C TYR A 579 -29.52 -6.07 30.95
N ARG A 580 -30.11 -5.57 29.87
CA ARG A 580 -31.41 -6.02 29.32
C ARG A 580 -31.26 -7.08 28.22
N HIS A 581 -30.05 -7.60 27.99
CA HIS A 581 -29.78 -8.57 26.94
C HIS A 581 -30.67 -9.84 27.09
N PRO A 582 -31.20 -10.42 25.99
CA PRO A 582 -32.12 -11.56 26.04
C PRO A 582 -31.60 -12.79 26.78
N SER A 583 -30.28 -12.99 26.82
CA SER A 583 -29.66 -14.11 27.57
C SER A 583 -29.87 -14.04 29.09
N LEU A 584 -30.27 -12.89 29.63
CA LEU A 584 -30.50 -12.67 31.06
C LEU A 584 -31.94 -12.93 31.52
N THR A 585 -32.81 -13.41 30.63
CA THR A 585 -34.25 -13.64 30.91
C THR A 585 -34.53 -14.89 31.75
N SER A 586 -33.60 -15.85 31.83
CA SER A 586 -33.80 -17.06 32.64
C SER A 586 -32.53 -17.54 33.34
N LEU A 587 -32.68 -18.15 34.52
CA LEU A 587 -31.57 -18.70 35.31
C LEU A 587 -30.87 -19.87 34.62
N THR A 588 -31.59 -20.64 33.81
CA THR A 588 -31.05 -21.72 32.98
C THR A 588 -30.17 -21.18 31.85
N ALA A 589 -30.51 -20.03 31.27
CA ALA A 589 -29.67 -19.35 30.29
C ALA A 589 -28.39 -18.76 30.92
N ILE A 590 -28.47 -18.26 32.15
CA ILE A 590 -27.31 -17.73 32.91
C ILE A 590 -26.31 -18.83 33.29
N ALA A 591 -26.76 -20.05 33.52
CA ALA A 591 -25.91 -21.20 33.86
C ALA A 591 -25.22 -21.86 32.65
N ASN A 592 -25.46 -21.35 31.43
CA ASN A 592 -24.94 -21.94 30.21
C ASN A 592 -23.57 -21.34 29.84
N ASP A 593 -22.57 -22.20 29.58
CA ASP A 593 -21.19 -21.79 29.26
C ASP A 593 -21.04 -20.95 27.98
N LYS A 594 -22.09 -20.88 27.15
CA LYS A 594 -22.12 -20.09 25.90
C LYS A 594 -22.58 -18.63 26.09
N MET A 595 -22.84 -18.20 27.31
CA MET A 595 -23.30 -16.84 27.60
C MET A 595 -22.16 -15.82 27.43
N PRO A 596 -22.40 -14.67 26.78
CA PRO A 596 -21.42 -13.59 26.74
C PRO A 596 -21.15 -13.04 28.14
N LYS A 597 -19.89 -12.70 28.41
CA LYS A 597 -19.45 -12.18 29.71
C LYS A 597 -19.78 -10.69 29.86
N ILE A 598 -21.06 -10.39 30.04
CA ILE A 598 -21.58 -9.00 30.09
C ILE A 598 -20.93 -8.20 31.24
N ASN A 599 -20.76 -8.77 32.43
CA ASN A 599 -20.13 -8.06 33.55
C ASN A 599 -18.66 -7.65 33.26
N GLU A 600 -17.86 -8.56 32.68
CA GLU A 600 -16.47 -8.23 32.27
C GLU A 600 -16.47 -7.14 31.19
N CYS A 601 -17.42 -7.20 30.26
CA CYS A 601 -17.61 -6.17 29.24
C CYS A 601 -17.97 -4.81 29.84
N VAL A 602 -18.93 -4.75 30.78
CA VAL A 602 -19.35 -3.50 31.44
C VAL A 602 -18.21 -2.88 32.25
N THR A 603 -17.42 -3.68 32.96
CA THR A 603 -16.24 -3.17 33.68
C THR A 603 -15.20 -2.57 32.73
N GLU A 604 -14.92 -3.23 31.59
CA GLU A 604 -14.02 -2.68 30.58
C GLU A 604 -14.59 -1.40 29.94
N ILE A 605 -15.88 -1.36 29.64
CA ILE A 605 -16.57 -0.17 29.11
C ILE A 605 -16.47 0.99 30.09
N CYS A 606 -16.74 0.79 31.39
CA CYS A 606 -16.66 1.89 32.35
C CYS A 606 -15.24 2.37 32.62
N GLN A 607 -14.22 1.51 32.54
CA GLN A 607 -12.83 1.95 32.58
C GLN A 607 -12.47 2.84 31.38
N LYS A 608 -12.97 2.53 30.18
CA LYS A 608 -12.67 3.29 28.96
C LYS A 608 -13.50 4.57 28.83
N ALA A 609 -14.79 4.51 29.17
CA ALA A 609 -15.72 5.64 29.11
C ALA A 609 -15.66 6.54 30.35
N GLN A 610 -14.93 6.15 31.40
CA GLN A 610 -14.86 6.84 32.69
C GLN A 610 -16.24 6.99 33.37
N CYS A 611 -17.08 5.95 33.31
CA CYS A 611 -18.36 5.90 34.04
C CYS A 611 -18.24 5.24 35.41
N ASN A 612 -19.10 5.67 36.33
CA ASN A 612 -19.25 5.05 37.64
C ASN A 612 -20.09 3.77 37.53
N GLN A 613 -19.43 2.62 37.46
CA GLN A 613 -20.09 1.32 37.34
C GLN A 613 -21.09 1.07 38.48
N ALA A 614 -20.75 1.47 39.71
CA ALA A 614 -21.57 1.20 40.89
C ALA A 614 -22.90 1.98 40.85
N GLU A 615 -22.87 3.23 40.41
CA GLU A 615 -24.06 4.09 40.34
C GLU A 615 -25.10 3.55 39.36
N VAL A 616 -24.68 3.18 38.14
CA VAL A 616 -25.57 2.56 37.14
C VAL A 616 -26.12 1.21 37.62
N GLN A 617 -25.28 0.40 38.28
CA GLN A 617 -25.72 -0.88 38.85
C GLN A 617 -26.75 -0.71 39.97
N LEU A 618 -26.61 0.32 40.81
CA LEU A 618 -27.56 0.64 41.87
C LEU A 618 -28.88 1.17 41.30
N GLU A 619 -28.85 2.03 40.28
CA GLU A 619 -30.08 2.49 39.58
C GLU A 619 -30.85 1.32 38.94
N LEU A 620 -30.13 0.34 38.38
CA LEU A 620 -30.75 -0.88 37.84
C LEU A 620 -31.31 -1.79 38.94
N LEU A 621 -30.67 -1.82 40.12
CA LEU A 621 -31.20 -2.51 41.30
C LEU A 621 -32.49 -1.84 41.80
N ASP A 622 -32.54 -0.51 41.89
CA ASP A 622 -33.78 0.22 42.24
C ASP A 622 -34.94 -0.15 41.32
N LEU A 623 -34.66 -0.36 40.02
CA LEU A 623 -35.66 -0.72 39.02
C LEU A 623 -36.13 -2.19 39.12
N TRP A 624 -35.24 -3.14 39.39
CA TRP A 624 -35.54 -4.59 39.30
C TRP A 624 -35.70 -5.32 40.63
N LEU A 625 -35.26 -4.71 41.74
CA LEU A 625 -35.41 -5.26 43.09
C LEU A 625 -36.87 -5.27 43.58
N PRO A 626 -37.72 -4.27 43.30
CA PRO A 626 -39.15 -4.36 43.63
C PRO A 626 -39.80 -5.58 42.95
N PRO A 627 -40.68 -6.32 43.64
CA PRO A 627 -41.55 -7.28 42.97
C PRO A 627 -42.46 -6.52 41.99
N THR A 628 -42.58 -6.99 40.76
CA THR A 628 -43.53 -6.39 39.80
C THR A 628 -44.94 -6.56 40.36
N GLU A 629 -45.55 -5.46 40.79
CA GLU A 629 -46.93 -5.48 41.25
C GLU A 629 -47.82 -5.94 40.09
N GLY A 630 -48.40 -7.13 40.23
CA GLY A 630 -49.56 -7.52 39.45
C GLY A 630 -50.60 -6.41 39.60
N ILE A 631 -50.86 -5.72 38.50
CA ILE A 631 -51.84 -4.63 38.37
C ILE A 631 -53.06 -4.91 39.25
N SER A 632 -53.28 -3.99 40.18
CA SER A 632 -54.51 -3.79 40.96
C SER A 632 -55.76 -4.49 40.39
N GLY A 633 -56.34 -5.41 41.17
CA GLY A 633 -57.79 -5.67 41.08
C GLY A 633 -58.29 -7.01 40.53
N SER A 634 -57.57 -8.14 40.65
CA SER A 634 -58.20 -9.45 40.45
C SER A 634 -57.80 -10.50 41.50
N PRO A 635 -58.78 -11.06 42.25
CA PRO A 635 -58.54 -12.17 43.17
C PRO A 635 -58.40 -13.47 42.36
N GLY A 636 -57.18 -13.78 41.91
CA GLY A 636 -56.92 -15.02 41.18
C GLY A 636 -55.61 -15.13 40.39
N GLY A 637 -54.70 -14.16 40.48
CA GLY A 637 -53.39 -14.23 39.83
C GLY A 637 -52.42 -15.16 40.55
N SER A 638 -51.82 -16.09 39.80
CA SER A 638 -50.91 -17.14 40.29
C SER A 638 -49.78 -16.58 41.16
N ALA A 639 -49.81 -16.95 42.44
CA ALA A 639 -48.78 -16.66 43.42
C ALA A 639 -47.51 -17.45 43.06
N GLY A 640 -46.56 -16.80 42.40
CA GLY A 640 -45.20 -17.31 42.25
C GLY A 640 -44.56 -17.56 43.61
N ASP A 641 -44.50 -18.84 43.98
CA ASP A 641 -43.61 -19.48 44.95
C ASP A 641 -43.26 -18.73 46.25
N MET A 642 -44.26 -18.13 46.92
CA MET A 642 -44.14 -17.61 48.30
C MET A 642 -44.47 -18.65 49.39
N ASN A 643 -44.68 -19.92 49.04
CA ASN A 643 -45.08 -20.98 49.97
C ASN A 643 -43.89 -21.82 50.47
N GLN A 644 -42.81 -21.19 50.91
CA GLN A 644 -41.70 -21.89 51.57
C GLN A 644 -41.93 -21.87 53.10
N THR A 645 -41.97 -23.04 53.74
CA THR A 645 -42.09 -23.18 55.21
C THR A 645 -40.73 -22.91 55.84
N ILE A 646 -40.72 -22.41 57.09
CA ILE A 646 -39.52 -22.10 57.88
C ILE A 646 -38.59 -23.32 58.05
N SER A 647 -39.07 -24.55 57.90
CA SER A 647 -38.23 -25.75 57.97
C SER A 647 -37.32 -25.98 56.75
N ASP A 648 -37.60 -25.34 55.61
CA ASP A 648 -36.87 -25.52 54.35
C ASP A 648 -35.89 -24.36 54.09
N PHE A 649 -35.05 -24.03 55.08
CA PHE A 649 -33.96 -23.03 54.96
C PHE A 649 -32.79 -23.48 54.06
N GLN A 650 -33.07 -24.10 52.91
CA GLN A 650 -32.15 -24.04 51.78
C GLN A 650 -32.59 -22.83 50.97
N LEU A 651 -31.69 -21.85 50.78
CA LEU A 651 -31.90 -20.67 49.94
C LEU A 651 -32.27 -21.09 48.51
N ASN A 652 -33.53 -21.48 48.29
CA ASN A 652 -34.06 -21.97 47.04
C ASN A 652 -34.41 -20.79 46.13
N ILE A 653 -33.47 -19.85 46.02
CA ILE A 653 -33.44 -18.81 44.98
C ILE A 653 -33.15 -19.47 43.61
N LEU A 654 -32.78 -20.75 43.60
CA LEU A 654 -32.23 -21.48 42.46
C LEU A 654 -33.08 -22.67 41.98
N SER A 655 -34.19 -23.02 42.64
CA SER A 655 -35.04 -24.12 42.13
C SER A 655 -36.01 -23.59 41.07
N PRO A 656 -35.93 -24.05 39.81
CA PRO A 656 -36.96 -23.77 38.83
C PRO A 656 -38.24 -24.47 39.31
N GLY A 657 -39.29 -23.69 39.60
CA GLY A 657 -40.61 -24.24 39.86
C GLY A 657 -40.97 -25.20 38.72
N SER A 658 -41.27 -26.45 39.08
CA SER A 658 -41.65 -27.50 38.14
C SER A 658 -43.10 -27.30 37.66
N SER A 659 -43.35 -26.18 36.99
CA SER A 659 -44.54 -25.93 36.17
C SER A 659 -44.11 -25.88 34.70
N ASN A 660 -44.31 -26.98 33.99
CA ASN A 660 -44.12 -27.10 32.55
C ASN A 660 -45.21 -26.33 31.75
N ASP A 661 -45.41 -25.04 32.02
CA ASP A 661 -46.25 -24.18 31.17
C ASP A 661 -45.37 -23.22 30.37
N ALA A 662 -45.12 -23.62 29.12
CA ALA A 662 -44.28 -22.94 28.15
C ALA A 662 -45.00 -21.76 27.45
N SER A 663 -45.68 -20.89 28.19
CA SER A 663 -46.33 -19.71 27.63
C SER A 663 -46.07 -18.45 28.48
N SER A 664 -45.17 -17.61 27.96
CA SER A 664 -44.65 -16.33 28.47
C SER A 664 -43.74 -16.43 29.71
N PRO A 665 -42.50 -15.89 29.66
CA PRO A 665 -41.71 -15.69 30.85
C PRO A 665 -42.41 -14.64 31.73
N ASN A 666 -42.73 -15.01 32.97
CA ASN A 666 -43.24 -14.06 33.95
C ASN A 666 -42.21 -12.92 34.11
N ALA A 667 -42.63 -11.66 33.95
CA ALA A 667 -41.77 -10.48 34.11
C ALA A 667 -41.02 -10.47 35.47
N GLU A 668 -41.63 -11.07 36.50
CA GLU A 668 -41.02 -11.31 37.81
C GLU A 668 -39.77 -12.19 37.73
N GLN A 669 -39.82 -13.29 36.98
CA GLN A 669 -38.72 -14.24 36.84
C GLN A 669 -37.55 -13.61 36.07
N GLU A 670 -37.84 -12.79 35.06
CA GLU A 670 -36.83 -12.01 34.34
C GLU A 670 -36.17 -10.94 35.21
N SER A 671 -36.95 -10.23 36.03
CA SER A 671 -36.40 -9.24 36.96
C SER A 671 -35.47 -9.92 37.98
N LEU A 672 -35.82 -11.12 38.44
CA LEU A 672 -35.04 -11.88 39.41
C LEU A 672 -33.75 -12.41 38.81
N SER A 673 -33.80 -12.97 37.60
CA SER A 673 -32.60 -13.44 36.90
C SER A 673 -31.61 -12.31 36.63
N ARG A 674 -32.10 -11.11 36.23
CA ARG A 674 -31.27 -9.92 36.03
C ARG A 674 -30.63 -9.43 37.33
N VAL A 675 -31.39 -9.34 38.41
CA VAL A 675 -30.87 -8.96 39.75
C VAL A 675 -29.78 -9.93 40.20
N ILE A 676 -30.02 -11.25 40.10
CA ILE A 676 -29.03 -12.26 40.48
C ILE A 676 -27.76 -12.14 39.65
N TYR A 677 -27.88 -11.91 38.34
CA TYR A 677 -26.71 -11.75 37.47
C TYR A 677 -25.92 -10.48 37.77
N LEU A 678 -26.61 -9.36 38.01
CA LEU A 678 -26.01 -8.08 38.35
C LEU A 678 -25.24 -8.20 39.68
N LEU A 679 -25.85 -8.80 40.71
CA LEU A 679 -25.24 -9.00 42.02
C LEU A 679 -23.97 -9.86 41.98
N ARG A 680 -23.87 -10.83 41.05
CA ARG A 680 -22.64 -11.64 40.87
C ARG A 680 -21.45 -10.84 40.33
N GLY A 681 -21.71 -9.71 39.67
CA GLY A 681 -20.68 -8.86 39.06
C GLY A 681 -20.42 -7.56 39.81
N CYS A 682 -21.01 -7.35 40.97
CA CYS A 682 -20.84 -6.14 41.77
C CYS A 682 -19.86 -6.35 42.92
N ASP A 683 -19.18 -5.28 43.32
CA ASP A 683 -18.35 -5.30 44.50
C ASP A 683 -19.20 -5.34 45.79
N PRO A 684 -18.89 -6.24 46.74
CA PRO A 684 -19.66 -6.40 47.96
C PRO A 684 -19.60 -5.16 48.87
N SER A 685 -18.63 -4.26 48.69
CA SER A 685 -18.49 -3.01 49.45
C SER A 685 -19.61 -2.02 49.22
N HIS A 686 -20.19 -1.98 48.01
CA HIS A 686 -21.25 -1.03 47.64
C HIS A 686 -22.64 -1.66 47.75
N VAL A 687 -22.74 -2.95 47.42
CA VAL A 687 -24.03 -3.67 47.38
C VAL A 687 -24.54 -4.08 48.76
N VAL A 688 -23.65 -4.50 49.67
CA VAL A 688 -24.08 -4.96 51.01
C VAL A 688 -24.71 -3.84 51.84
N PRO A 689 -24.14 -2.62 51.93
CA PRO A 689 -24.78 -1.50 52.63
C PRO A 689 -26.12 -1.10 52.01
N TYR A 690 -26.20 -1.01 50.69
CA TYR A 690 -27.42 -0.64 49.97
C TYR A 690 -28.55 -1.66 50.17
N LEU A 691 -28.27 -2.97 50.02
CA LEU A 691 -29.29 -4.02 50.26
C LEU A 691 -29.75 -4.08 51.72
N LEU A 692 -28.86 -3.77 52.68
CA LEU A 692 -29.22 -3.69 54.09
C LEU A 692 -30.13 -2.49 54.35
N GLU A 693 -29.81 -1.33 53.80
CA GLU A 693 -30.64 -0.13 53.88
C GLU A 693 -32.04 -0.39 53.30
N CYS A 694 -32.13 -0.99 52.10
CA CYS A 694 -33.40 -1.38 51.50
C CYS A 694 -34.20 -2.40 52.35
N ALA A 695 -33.54 -3.29 53.09
CA ALA A 695 -34.20 -4.27 53.95
C ALA A 695 -34.71 -3.66 55.27
N GLU A 696 -33.92 -2.78 55.87
CA GLU A 696 -34.22 -2.13 57.16
C GLU A 696 -35.22 -0.97 57.03
N ASN A 697 -35.26 -0.30 55.88
CA ASN A 697 -36.13 0.86 55.64
C ASN A 697 -37.60 0.55 55.96
N SER A 698 -38.09 1.16 57.05
CA SER A 698 -39.49 1.07 57.51
C SER A 698 -40.38 2.19 56.94
N SER A 699 -39.91 2.91 55.92
CA SER A 699 -40.71 3.96 55.27
C SER A 699 -41.86 3.35 54.48
N SER A 700 -43.03 3.99 54.52
CA SER A 700 -44.23 3.56 53.78
C SER A 700 -44.08 3.59 52.25
N SER A 701 -42.93 4.06 51.73
CA SER A 701 -42.62 4.09 50.30
C SER A 701 -42.07 2.77 49.76
N VAL A 702 -41.56 1.90 50.64
CA VAL A 702 -40.93 0.63 50.25
C VAL A 702 -41.79 -0.53 50.77
N GLY A 703 -42.50 -1.20 49.86
CA GLY A 703 -43.36 -2.34 50.21
C GLY A 703 -42.57 -3.49 50.86
N SER A 704 -43.22 -4.25 51.74
CA SER A 704 -42.58 -5.36 52.46
C SER A 704 -41.99 -6.43 51.53
N GLY A 705 -42.61 -6.62 50.35
CA GLY A 705 -42.09 -7.50 49.29
C GLY A 705 -40.72 -7.08 48.75
N HIS A 706 -40.48 -5.78 48.57
CA HIS A 706 -39.16 -5.25 48.18
C HIS A 706 -38.12 -5.49 49.28
N ARG A 707 -38.49 -5.22 50.55
CA ARG A 707 -37.61 -5.43 51.71
C ARG A 707 -37.22 -6.90 51.89
N LEU A 708 -38.19 -7.81 51.73
CA LEU A 708 -37.95 -9.25 51.80
C LEU A 708 -37.02 -9.72 50.68
N ARG A 709 -37.20 -9.21 49.47
CA ARG A 709 -36.36 -9.56 48.31
C ARG A 709 -34.93 -9.02 48.45
N ALA A 710 -34.77 -7.78 48.91
CA ALA A 710 -33.47 -7.20 49.25
C ALA A 710 -32.73 -8.07 50.28
N LEU A 711 -33.42 -8.49 51.35
CA LEU A 711 -32.85 -9.34 52.40
C LEU A 711 -32.48 -10.74 51.90
N LYS A 712 -33.30 -11.35 51.04
CA LYS A 712 -32.99 -12.64 50.40
C LYS A 712 -31.77 -12.54 49.48
N CYS A 713 -31.66 -11.46 48.71
CA CYS A 713 -30.50 -11.20 47.86
C CYS A 713 -29.22 -10.98 48.68
N LEU A 714 -29.32 -10.25 49.80
CA LEU A 714 -28.21 -10.04 50.73
C LEU A 714 -27.67 -11.37 51.28
N LEU A 715 -28.56 -12.26 51.71
CA LEU A 715 -28.20 -13.59 52.23
C LEU A 715 -27.65 -14.53 51.15
N ALA A 716 -27.92 -14.27 49.88
CA ALA A 716 -27.42 -15.07 48.77
C ALA A 716 -26.00 -14.64 48.32
N VAL A 717 -25.66 -13.36 48.47
CA VAL A 717 -24.41 -12.76 47.98
C VAL A 717 -23.35 -12.68 49.07
N ALA A 718 -23.73 -12.55 50.33
CA ALA A 718 -22.81 -12.29 51.43
C ALA A 718 -22.64 -13.49 52.38
N ASP A 719 -21.41 -13.99 52.46
CA ASP A 719 -21.02 -15.01 53.43
C ASP A 719 -21.17 -14.50 54.88
N PRO A 720 -21.36 -15.39 55.87
CA PRO A 720 -21.43 -15.03 57.29
C PRO A 720 -20.28 -14.14 57.77
N HIS A 721 -19.08 -14.32 57.20
CA HIS A 721 -17.89 -13.53 57.50
C HIS A 721 -17.90 -12.14 56.85
N THR A 722 -18.39 -12.03 55.61
CA THR A 722 -18.50 -10.75 54.89
C THR A 722 -19.56 -9.87 55.53
N LEU A 723 -20.70 -10.46 55.93
CA LEU A 723 -21.73 -9.77 56.71
C LEU A 723 -21.18 -9.20 58.02
N SER A 724 -20.34 -9.95 58.75
CA SER A 724 -19.75 -9.48 60.01
C SER A 724 -18.75 -8.31 59.87
N LYS A 725 -18.21 -8.10 58.66
CA LYS A 725 -17.28 -6.99 58.38
C LYS A 725 -17.99 -5.67 58.08
N TYR A 726 -19.15 -5.73 57.41
CA TYR A 726 -19.89 -4.56 56.96
C TYR A 726 -21.12 -4.25 57.81
N VAL A 727 -21.56 -5.18 58.66
CA VAL A 727 -22.78 -5.07 59.45
C VAL A 727 -22.50 -5.34 60.93
N ALA A 728 -22.87 -4.40 61.80
CA ALA A 728 -22.76 -4.53 63.26
C ALA A 728 -23.94 -5.30 63.90
N MET A 729 -24.68 -6.10 63.13
CA MET A 729 -25.90 -6.78 63.59
C MET A 729 -25.68 -8.27 63.87
N PRO A 730 -26.25 -8.82 64.95
CA PRO A 730 -26.21 -10.25 65.21
C PRO A 730 -26.95 -11.04 64.12
N GLN A 731 -26.39 -12.18 63.69
CA GLN A 731 -27.05 -13.09 62.73
C GLN A 731 -28.47 -13.51 63.16
N GLN A 732 -28.74 -13.53 64.46
CA GLN A 732 -30.07 -13.79 65.01
C GLN A 732 -31.10 -12.72 64.62
N LYS A 733 -30.70 -11.44 64.57
CA LYS A 733 -31.57 -10.32 64.19
C LYS A 733 -31.92 -10.35 62.70
N ILE A 734 -30.98 -10.77 61.85
CA ILE A 734 -31.20 -10.96 60.40
C ILE A 734 -32.20 -12.10 60.16
N LYS A 735 -32.06 -13.23 60.87
CA LYS A 735 -33.00 -14.36 60.79
C LYS A 735 -34.40 -13.99 61.29
N SER A 736 -34.50 -13.23 62.39
CA SER A 736 -35.79 -12.76 62.88
C SER A 736 -36.45 -11.76 61.93
N LEU A 737 -35.68 -10.87 61.31
CA LEU A 737 -36.17 -9.92 60.31
C LEU A 737 -36.68 -10.64 59.04
N LEU A 738 -35.95 -11.67 58.59
CA LEU A 738 -36.37 -12.52 57.48
C LEU A 738 -37.69 -13.23 57.80
N GLN A 739 -37.82 -13.78 59.01
CA GLN A 739 -39.04 -14.44 59.46
C GLN A 739 -40.22 -13.46 59.52
N SER A 740 -40.04 -12.29 60.13
CA SER A 740 -41.10 -11.28 60.22
C SER A 740 -41.53 -10.78 58.85
N LEU A 741 -40.58 -10.42 57.97
CA LEU A 741 -40.90 -9.94 56.62
C LEU A 741 -41.54 -11.03 55.77
N SER A 742 -41.14 -12.31 55.92
CA SER A 742 -41.77 -13.41 55.19
C SER A 742 -43.24 -13.59 55.54
N TYR A 743 -43.63 -13.44 56.80
CA TYR A 743 -45.04 -13.51 57.19
C TYR A 743 -45.80 -12.25 56.81
N VAL A 744 -45.20 -11.06 56.97
CA VAL A 744 -45.81 -9.78 56.59
C VAL A 744 -46.16 -9.80 55.10
N CYS A 745 -45.23 -10.18 54.21
CA CYS A 745 -45.51 -10.27 52.77
C CYS A 745 -46.64 -11.27 52.46
N ARG A 746 -46.67 -12.42 53.14
CA ARG A 746 -47.73 -13.42 52.95
C ARG A 746 -49.08 -12.91 53.47
N LEU A 747 -49.11 -12.15 54.56
CA LEU A 747 -50.31 -11.50 55.11
C LEU A 747 -50.80 -10.36 54.19
N GLU A 748 -49.91 -9.57 53.63
CA GLU A 748 -50.22 -8.54 52.62
C GLU A 748 -50.85 -9.15 51.36
N SER A 749 -50.29 -10.26 50.85
CA SER A 749 -50.81 -10.94 49.65
C SER A 749 -52.23 -11.49 49.80
N ILE A 750 -52.68 -11.70 51.04
CA ILE A 750 -54.05 -12.17 51.34
C ILE A 750 -54.95 -11.02 51.84
N GLY A 751 -54.51 -9.77 51.69
CA GLY A 751 -55.29 -8.57 52.02
C GLY A 751 -55.29 -8.16 53.49
N CYS A 752 -54.31 -8.61 54.29
CA CYS A 752 -54.15 -8.27 55.71
C CYS A 752 -52.79 -7.59 55.96
N PRO A 753 -52.58 -6.33 55.50
CA PRO A 753 -51.31 -5.64 55.69
C PRO A 753 -51.01 -5.46 57.18
N THR A 754 -49.81 -5.84 57.61
CA THR A 754 -49.36 -5.77 59.01
C THR A 754 -47.90 -5.36 59.03
N ASP A 755 -47.49 -4.46 59.91
CA ASP A 755 -46.06 -4.10 60.02
C ASP A 755 -45.25 -5.20 60.74
N PRO A 756 -43.96 -5.39 60.44
CA PRO A 756 -43.13 -6.40 61.10
C PRO A 756 -43.02 -6.19 62.62
N GLU A 757 -43.07 -4.93 63.09
CA GLU A 757 -43.10 -4.58 64.51
C GLU A 757 -44.46 -4.87 65.17
N GLN A 758 -45.55 -4.67 64.41
CA GLN A 758 -46.90 -5.02 64.86
C GLN A 758 -47.10 -6.54 64.91
N LEU A 759 -46.55 -7.27 63.94
CA LEU A 759 -46.58 -8.73 63.95
C LEU A 759 -45.89 -9.29 65.20
N ALA A 760 -44.84 -8.64 65.72
CA ALA A 760 -44.19 -9.05 66.96
C ALA A 760 -45.07 -8.88 68.20
N SER A 761 -45.89 -7.83 68.27
CA SER A 761 -46.72 -7.47 69.44
C SER A 761 -48.12 -8.09 69.47
N VAL A 762 -48.70 -8.43 68.31
CA VAL A 762 -50.07 -8.98 68.19
C VAL A 762 -50.17 -10.41 68.78
N ASP A 763 -51.33 -10.81 69.32
CA ASP A 763 -51.59 -12.20 69.66
C ASP A 763 -51.76 -13.06 68.39
N LYS A 764 -50.87 -14.04 68.22
CA LYS A 764 -50.79 -14.92 67.04
C LYS A 764 -52.02 -15.80 66.94
N SER A 765 -52.63 -16.12 68.08
CA SER A 765 -53.87 -16.90 68.13
C SER A 765 -55.06 -16.10 67.59
N ALA A 766 -55.11 -14.80 67.88
CA ALA A 766 -56.13 -13.88 67.37
C ALA A 766 -55.90 -13.57 65.88
N LEU A 767 -54.64 -13.41 65.46
CA LEU A 767 -54.26 -13.22 64.05
C LEU A 767 -54.71 -14.39 63.19
N ALA A 768 -54.39 -15.62 63.60
CA ALA A 768 -54.78 -16.83 62.87
C ALA A 768 -56.31 -16.99 62.75
N GLU A 769 -57.06 -16.67 63.80
CA GLU A 769 -58.52 -16.64 63.75
C GLU A 769 -59.08 -15.52 62.86
N GLY A 770 -58.45 -14.34 62.86
CA GLY A 770 -58.81 -13.21 62.00
C GLY A 770 -58.64 -13.54 60.52
N VAL A 771 -57.48 -14.09 60.15
CA VAL A 771 -57.20 -14.57 58.78
C VAL A 771 -58.18 -15.68 58.39
N TRP A 772 -58.49 -16.60 59.31
CA TRP A 772 -59.51 -17.63 59.09
C TRP A 772 -60.91 -17.05 58.87
N ARG A 773 -61.30 -15.91 59.45
CA ARG A 773 -62.65 -15.34 59.21
C ARG A 773 -62.75 -14.73 57.81
N SER A 774 -61.69 -14.09 57.35
CA SER A 774 -61.68 -13.35 56.08
C SER A 774 -61.39 -14.23 54.86
N ASN A 775 -60.54 -15.27 54.99
CA ASN A 775 -59.89 -15.93 53.84
C ASN A 775 -60.05 -17.46 53.79
N ARG A 776 -61.18 -18.03 54.26
CA ARG A 776 -61.42 -19.50 54.32
C ARG A 776 -61.33 -20.24 52.99
N HIS A 777 -61.59 -19.54 51.90
CA HIS A 777 -61.61 -20.11 50.56
C HIS A 777 -60.23 -20.05 49.89
N ASN A 778 -59.30 -19.28 50.44
CA ASN A 778 -57.97 -19.10 49.86
C ASN A 778 -57.01 -20.18 50.39
N PRO A 779 -56.50 -21.08 49.53
CA PRO A 779 -55.59 -22.15 49.94
C PRO A 779 -54.29 -21.63 50.58
N HIS A 780 -53.75 -20.50 50.08
CA HIS A 780 -52.52 -19.91 50.60
C HIS A 780 -52.70 -19.32 51.99
N ALA A 781 -53.88 -18.75 52.27
CA ALA A 781 -54.22 -18.24 53.60
C ALA A 781 -54.33 -19.38 54.62
N LEU A 782 -54.86 -20.54 54.22
CA LEU A 782 -54.96 -21.72 55.08
C LEU A 782 -53.60 -22.33 55.40
N LEU A 783 -52.71 -22.41 54.40
CA LEU A 783 -51.33 -22.84 54.62
C LEU A 783 -50.55 -21.84 55.48
N LEU A 784 -50.77 -20.54 55.31
CA LEU A 784 -50.20 -19.51 56.17
C LEU A 784 -50.67 -19.62 57.63
N ILE A 785 -51.97 -19.84 57.85
CA ILE A 785 -52.51 -20.09 59.19
C ILE A 785 -51.86 -21.33 59.80
N ALA A 786 -51.68 -22.40 59.02
CA ALA A 786 -51.06 -23.62 59.50
C ALA A 786 -49.57 -23.42 59.85
N ASP A 787 -48.81 -22.72 59.01
CA ASP A 787 -47.41 -22.35 59.28
C ASP A 787 -47.31 -21.48 60.55
N ILE A 788 -48.14 -20.44 60.69
CA ILE A 788 -48.17 -19.58 61.90
C ILE A 788 -48.50 -20.42 63.15
N CYS A 789 -49.47 -21.33 63.06
CA CYS A 789 -49.85 -22.17 64.19
C CYS A 789 -48.74 -23.16 64.57
N ILE A 790 -47.97 -23.68 63.61
CA ILE A 790 -46.82 -24.57 63.87
C ILE A 790 -45.66 -23.78 64.49
N ASP A 791 -45.24 -22.69 63.84
CA ASP A 791 -44.04 -21.94 64.20
C ASP A 791 -44.21 -21.17 65.53
N TYR A 792 -45.42 -20.69 65.84
CA TYR A 792 -45.74 -20.03 67.11
C TYR A 792 -46.47 -20.94 68.12
N GLN A 793 -46.53 -22.26 67.86
CA GLN A 793 -47.12 -23.27 68.76
C GLN A 793 -48.57 -22.97 69.21
N VAL A 794 -49.41 -22.50 68.29
CA VAL A 794 -50.83 -22.21 68.56
C VAL A 794 -51.64 -23.51 68.55
N ASN A 795 -51.91 -24.06 69.74
CA ASN A 795 -52.60 -25.33 69.92
C ASN A 795 -54.09 -25.16 70.23
N LYS A 796 -54.86 -24.50 69.34
CA LYS A 796 -56.33 -24.40 69.45
C LYS A 796 -57.01 -25.53 68.66
N PRO A 797 -57.65 -26.53 69.31
CA PRO A 797 -58.23 -27.69 68.63
C PRO A 797 -59.34 -27.34 67.63
N SER A 798 -60.14 -26.31 67.94
CA SER A 798 -61.24 -25.84 67.08
C SER A 798 -60.74 -25.23 65.76
N LEU A 799 -59.67 -24.43 65.83
CA LEU A 799 -59.04 -23.80 64.66
C LEU A 799 -58.37 -24.86 63.76
N TRP A 800 -57.57 -25.75 64.34
CA TRP A 800 -56.93 -26.84 63.60
C TRP A 800 -57.94 -27.76 62.91
N ASN A 801 -59.02 -28.12 63.60
CA ASN A 801 -60.07 -28.95 63.01
C ASN A 801 -60.76 -28.23 61.83
N ALA A 802 -60.96 -26.92 61.91
CA ALA A 802 -61.56 -26.14 60.84
C ALA A 802 -60.62 -26.00 59.62
N VAL A 803 -59.34 -25.66 59.87
CA VAL A 803 -58.31 -25.51 58.82
C VAL A 803 -58.06 -26.83 58.10
N LEU A 804 -57.89 -27.94 58.83
CA LEU A 804 -57.60 -29.25 58.23
C LEU A 804 -58.77 -29.77 57.40
N ASN A 805 -60.01 -29.62 57.87
CA ASN A 805 -61.18 -30.00 57.07
C ASN A 805 -61.30 -29.17 55.79
N GLN A 806 -61.00 -27.88 55.86
CA GLN A 806 -61.06 -27.01 54.68
C GLN A 806 -59.92 -27.29 53.69
N LEU A 807 -58.70 -27.55 54.18
CA LEU A 807 -57.59 -28.02 53.33
C LEU A 807 -57.93 -29.37 52.67
N ALA A 808 -58.51 -30.32 53.41
CA ALA A 808 -58.98 -31.60 52.88
C ALA A 808 -60.00 -31.40 51.74
N ASN A 809 -60.96 -30.49 51.91
CA ASN A 809 -61.94 -30.16 50.89
C ASN A 809 -61.29 -29.58 49.63
N LEU A 810 -60.34 -28.64 49.78
CA LEU A 810 -59.64 -28.01 48.66
C LEU A 810 -58.69 -28.97 47.93
N VAL A 811 -58.08 -29.92 48.63
CA VAL A 811 -57.34 -31.03 48.00
C VAL A 811 -58.29 -31.88 47.15
N GLY A 812 -59.49 -32.16 47.66
CA GLY A 812 -60.55 -32.86 46.93
C GLY A 812 -61.05 -32.14 45.67
N THR A 813 -60.97 -30.82 45.61
CA THR A 813 -61.32 -30.03 44.42
C THR A 813 -60.11 -29.71 43.53
N GLY A 814 -58.89 -30.07 43.94
CA GLY A 814 -57.65 -29.77 43.21
C GLY A 814 -57.15 -28.33 43.38
N GLY A 815 -57.66 -27.58 44.35
CA GLY A 815 -57.30 -26.18 44.61
C GLY A 815 -56.04 -25.98 45.45
N VAL A 816 -55.37 -27.05 45.91
CA VAL A 816 -54.13 -27.00 46.69
C VAL A 816 -53.16 -28.06 46.16
N GLU A 817 -51.87 -27.74 46.14
CA GLU A 817 -50.81 -28.72 45.86
C GLU A 817 -50.76 -29.82 46.92
N GLU A 818 -50.97 -31.07 46.49
CA GLU A 818 -50.99 -32.23 47.37
C GLU A 818 -49.67 -32.42 48.14
N ALA A 819 -48.52 -32.04 47.56
CA ALA A 819 -47.21 -32.17 48.18
C ALA A 819 -47.04 -31.26 49.41
N ARG A 820 -47.57 -30.03 49.36
CA ARG A 820 -47.51 -29.08 50.49
C ARG A 820 -48.35 -29.58 51.66
N VAL A 821 -49.52 -30.14 51.37
CA VAL A 821 -50.38 -30.75 52.40
C VAL A 821 -49.76 -32.00 52.97
N GLU A 822 -49.09 -32.82 52.16
CA GLU A 822 -48.30 -33.97 52.64
C GLU A 822 -47.22 -33.54 53.64
N THR A 823 -46.41 -32.53 53.31
CA THR A 823 -45.36 -32.01 54.20
C THR A 823 -45.96 -31.51 55.52
N LEU A 824 -47.06 -30.76 55.44
CA LEU A 824 -47.78 -30.28 56.62
C LEU A 824 -48.26 -31.46 57.50
N LEU A 825 -48.91 -32.46 56.92
CA LEU A 825 -49.41 -33.61 57.67
C LEU A 825 -48.28 -34.44 58.31
N LEU A 826 -47.13 -34.56 57.63
CA LEU A 826 -45.94 -35.21 58.17
C LEU A 826 -45.32 -34.42 59.33
N GLN A 827 -45.38 -33.09 59.31
CA GLN A 827 -44.97 -32.24 60.43
C GLN A 827 -45.95 -32.39 61.61
N LEU A 828 -47.27 -32.35 61.35
CA LEU A 828 -48.31 -32.49 62.36
C LEU A 828 -48.30 -33.85 63.08
N ARG A 829 -47.72 -34.89 62.47
CA ARG A 829 -47.46 -36.18 63.12
C ARG A 829 -46.69 -36.02 64.44
N GLN A 830 -45.81 -35.02 64.54
CA GLN A 830 -44.99 -34.78 65.74
C GLN A 830 -45.79 -34.18 66.91
N HIS A 831 -47.09 -33.89 66.73
CA HIS A 831 -47.96 -33.26 67.73
C HIS A 831 -49.12 -34.19 68.13
N PRO A 832 -48.94 -35.06 69.15
CA PRO A 832 -49.96 -36.02 69.58
C PRO A 832 -51.31 -35.42 69.98
N GLN A 833 -51.30 -34.18 70.45
CA GLN A 833 -52.51 -33.44 70.87
C GLN A 833 -53.52 -33.24 69.73
N LEU A 834 -53.07 -33.30 68.47
CA LEU A 834 -53.91 -33.10 67.29
C LEU A 834 -54.46 -34.42 66.71
N TRP A 835 -53.99 -35.59 67.18
CA TRP A 835 -54.41 -36.90 66.66
C TRP A 835 -55.87 -37.23 66.92
N LEU A 836 -56.45 -36.62 67.95
CA LEU A 836 -57.86 -36.78 68.32
C LEU A 836 -58.82 -35.97 67.41
N LEU A 837 -58.29 -35.12 66.54
CA LEU A 837 -59.10 -34.28 65.66
C LEU A 837 -59.61 -35.07 64.46
N ARG A 838 -60.93 -35.06 64.27
CA ARG A 838 -61.57 -35.65 63.08
C ARG A 838 -61.03 -35.03 61.78
N GLY A 839 -60.73 -33.73 61.80
CA GLY A 839 -60.14 -32.99 60.68
C GLY A 839 -58.77 -33.52 60.23
N LEU A 840 -57.99 -34.10 61.14
CA LEU A 840 -56.72 -34.71 60.78
C LEU A 840 -56.94 -36.04 60.05
N ALA A 841 -57.86 -36.87 60.55
CA ALA A 841 -58.22 -38.13 59.90
C ALA A 841 -58.81 -37.90 58.50
N THR A 842 -59.66 -36.87 58.33
CA THR A 842 -60.23 -36.51 57.02
C THR A 842 -59.15 -36.04 56.05
N ALA A 843 -58.22 -35.17 56.48
CA ALA A 843 -57.13 -34.68 55.63
C ALA A 843 -56.20 -35.80 55.14
N TRP A 844 -55.81 -36.72 56.03
CA TRP A 844 -55.04 -37.92 55.66
C TRP A 844 -55.79 -38.81 54.67
N TYR A 845 -57.07 -39.09 54.93
CA TYR A 845 -57.89 -39.88 54.02
C TYR A 845 -58.03 -39.23 52.64
N THR A 846 -58.33 -37.94 52.57
CA THR A 846 -58.47 -37.23 51.29
C THR A 846 -57.19 -37.22 50.49
N LEU A 847 -56.03 -37.03 51.14
CA LEU A 847 -54.73 -37.04 50.46
C LEU A 847 -54.39 -38.43 49.90
N ILE A 848 -54.67 -39.49 50.67
CA ILE A 848 -54.41 -40.87 50.26
C ILE A 848 -55.38 -41.31 49.17
N ASN A 849 -56.65 -40.90 49.24
CA ASN A 849 -57.71 -41.27 48.31
C ASN A 849 -57.61 -40.54 46.96
N ARG A 850 -57.07 -39.32 46.93
CA ARG A 850 -57.03 -38.48 45.73
C ARG A 850 -56.52 -39.13 44.43
N PRO A 851 -55.37 -39.85 44.41
CA PRO A 851 -54.90 -40.48 43.17
C PRO A 851 -55.80 -41.64 42.71
N PHE A 852 -56.55 -42.27 43.63
CA PHE A 852 -57.51 -43.34 43.30
C PHE A 852 -58.82 -42.79 42.73
N GLU A 853 -59.25 -41.60 43.13
CA GLU A 853 -60.42 -40.92 42.55
C GLU A 853 -60.14 -40.36 41.16
N THR A 854 -58.94 -39.81 40.95
CA THR A 854 -58.54 -39.18 39.67
C THR A 854 -58.02 -40.18 38.63
N GLY A 855 -57.69 -41.41 39.04
CA GLY A 855 -57.15 -42.44 38.17
C GLY A 855 -58.13 -42.90 37.08
N ARG A 856 -57.70 -42.87 35.81
CA ARG A 856 -58.44 -43.47 34.68
C ARG A 856 -57.77 -44.77 34.24
N ARG A 857 -58.54 -45.72 33.73
CA ARG A 857 -58.02 -46.99 33.19
C ARG A 857 -57.61 -46.80 31.72
N PRO A 858 -56.45 -47.32 31.27
CA PRO A 858 -55.36 -47.92 32.06
C PRO A 858 -54.51 -46.86 32.78
N LEU A 859 -53.93 -47.19 33.94
CA LEU A 859 -53.11 -46.25 34.71
C LEU A 859 -51.76 -45.99 34.01
N SER A 860 -51.34 -44.72 33.99
CA SER A 860 -49.97 -44.35 33.62
C SER A 860 -48.98 -44.77 34.71
N ALA A 861 -47.72 -45.03 34.35
CA ALA A 861 -46.66 -45.37 35.31
C ALA A 861 -46.45 -44.28 36.38
N ALA A 862 -46.64 -43.00 36.03
CA ALA A 862 -46.56 -41.87 36.95
C ALA A 862 -47.77 -41.82 37.91
N SER A 863 -48.97 -42.13 37.45
CA SER A 863 -50.17 -42.21 38.30
C SER A 863 -50.10 -43.40 39.25
N LEU A 864 -49.57 -44.53 38.79
CA LEU A 864 -49.41 -45.74 39.59
C LEU A 864 -48.34 -45.58 40.67
N SER A 865 -47.19 -44.98 40.36
CA SER A 865 -46.19 -44.62 41.38
C SER A 865 -46.71 -43.59 42.39
N ARG A 866 -47.58 -42.66 41.97
CA ARG A 866 -48.27 -41.75 42.90
C ARG A 866 -49.24 -42.48 43.83
N CYS A 867 -50.05 -43.42 43.32
CA CYS A 867 -50.91 -44.28 44.14
C CYS A 867 -50.08 -45.09 45.16
N ILE A 868 -48.96 -45.66 44.71
CA ILE A 868 -48.04 -46.42 45.57
C ILE A 868 -47.48 -45.50 46.66
N HIS A 869 -46.84 -44.38 46.33
CA HIS A 869 -46.32 -43.39 47.29
C HIS A 869 -47.35 -43.02 48.37
N ARG A 870 -48.58 -42.71 47.95
CA ARG A 870 -49.69 -42.35 48.86
C ARG A 870 -50.10 -43.50 49.78
N VAL A 871 -50.06 -44.75 49.32
CA VAL A 871 -50.28 -45.93 50.17
C VAL A 871 -49.14 -46.11 51.18
N GLY A 872 -47.90 -45.79 50.83
CA GLY A 872 -46.77 -45.77 51.78
C GLY A 872 -46.95 -44.79 52.93
N LEU A 873 -47.70 -43.71 52.71
CA LEU A 873 -48.02 -42.74 53.75
C LEU A 873 -48.96 -43.30 54.82
N LEU A 874 -49.71 -44.38 54.56
CA LEU A 874 -50.53 -45.06 55.58
C LEU A 874 -49.67 -45.54 56.75
N ALA A 875 -48.46 -46.03 56.49
CA ALA A 875 -47.52 -46.45 57.53
C ALA A 875 -47.00 -45.28 58.38
N LYS A 876 -47.10 -44.04 57.87
CA LYS A 876 -46.69 -42.81 58.57
C LYS A 876 -47.87 -42.08 59.23
N CYS A 877 -49.11 -42.51 59.00
CA CYS A 877 -50.32 -41.89 59.52
C CYS A 877 -50.52 -42.23 61.01
N PRO A 878 -50.67 -41.23 61.91
CA PRO A 878 -50.86 -41.48 63.34
C PRO A 878 -52.31 -41.79 63.75
N VAL A 879 -53.28 -41.73 62.83
CA VAL A 879 -54.73 -41.85 63.13
C VAL A 879 -55.36 -43.01 62.36
N ALA A 880 -56.32 -43.70 62.98
CA ALA A 880 -57.12 -44.73 62.32
C ALA A 880 -58.10 -44.10 61.31
N LEU A 881 -57.98 -44.47 60.03
CA LEU A 881 -58.79 -43.91 58.95
C LEU A 881 -60.07 -44.71 58.73
N SER A 882 -61.22 -44.05 58.83
CA SER A 882 -62.52 -44.59 58.42
C SER A 882 -62.70 -44.45 56.90
N GLY A 883 -62.98 -45.54 56.18
CA GLY A 883 -63.24 -45.51 54.73
C GLY A 883 -62.24 -46.26 53.85
N LEU A 884 -61.22 -46.93 54.43
CA LEU A 884 -60.24 -47.73 53.68
C LEU A 884 -60.89 -48.82 52.80
N GLU A 885 -62.06 -49.33 53.17
CA GLU A 885 -62.79 -50.31 52.35
C GLU A 885 -63.21 -49.77 50.97
N LEU A 886 -63.48 -48.47 50.87
CA LEU A 886 -63.79 -47.81 49.59
C LEU A 886 -62.53 -47.73 48.71
N LEU A 887 -61.36 -47.46 49.31
CA LEU A 887 -60.07 -47.47 48.61
C LEU A 887 -59.72 -48.84 48.06
N VAL A 888 -59.99 -49.90 48.82
CA VAL A 888 -59.79 -51.29 48.38
C VAL A 888 -60.65 -51.56 47.14
N LYS A 889 -61.93 -51.17 47.16
CA LYS A 889 -62.84 -51.30 46.00
C LYS A 889 -62.36 -50.49 44.80
N SER A 890 -61.92 -49.24 45.02
CA SER A 890 -61.37 -48.38 43.97
C SER A 890 -60.08 -48.94 43.36
N SER A 891 -59.22 -49.57 44.16
CA SER A 891 -57.96 -50.18 43.71
C SER A 891 -58.20 -51.43 42.84
N VAL A 892 -59.18 -52.26 43.22
CA VAL A 892 -59.65 -53.39 42.40
C VAL A 892 -60.26 -52.89 41.10
N ALA A 893 -61.08 -51.83 41.19
CA ALA A 893 -61.61 -51.16 40.01
C ALA A 893 -60.45 -50.72 39.09
N LEU A 894 -59.39 -50.08 39.59
CA LEU A 894 -58.25 -49.64 38.79
C LEU A 894 -57.32 -50.76 38.25
N GLN A 895 -57.72 -52.04 38.33
CA GLN A 895 -56.92 -53.22 37.92
C GLN A 895 -55.59 -53.35 38.68
N GLN A 896 -55.53 -52.88 39.93
CA GLN A 896 -54.36 -53.01 40.82
C GLN A 896 -54.72 -53.84 42.08
N PRO A 897 -54.98 -55.15 41.94
CA PRO A 897 -55.34 -56.02 43.05
C PRO A 897 -54.24 -56.16 44.11
N ALA A 898 -52.95 -56.11 43.71
CA ALA A 898 -51.84 -56.15 44.67
C ALA A 898 -51.84 -54.94 45.62
N LEU A 899 -52.18 -53.75 45.09
CA LEU A 899 -52.30 -52.54 45.90
C LEU A 899 -53.52 -52.58 46.82
N ALA A 900 -54.64 -53.17 46.34
CA ALA A 900 -55.84 -53.39 47.15
C ALA A 900 -55.55 -54.30 48.36
N ILE A 901 -54.75 -55.35 48.17
CA ILE A 901 -54.31 -56.26 49.24
C ILE A 901 -53.42 -55.53 50.26
N VAL A 902 -52.48 -54.69 49.80
CA VAL A 902 -51.62 -53.88 50.68
C VAL A 902 -52.43 -52.91 51.54
N ILE A 903 -53.42 -52.23 50.96
CA ILE A 903 -54.31 -51.31 51.68
C ILE A 903 -55.18 -52.06 52.68
N ALA A 904 -55.74 -53.21 52.30
CA ALA A 904 -56.56 -54.03 53.19
C ALA A 904 -55.75 -54.61 54.36
N ALA A 905 -54.47 -54.93 54.16
CA ALA A 905 -53.57 -55.38 55.21
C ALA A 905 -53.11 -54.24 56.14
N ALA A 906 -53.07 -53.00 55.63
CA ALA A 906 -52.78 -51.80 56.43
C ALA A 906 -54.00 -51.29 57.22
N ALA A 907 -55.21 -51.80 56.95
CA ALA A 907 -56.43 -51.44 57.69
C ALA A 907 -56.49 -52.13 59.06
N CYS A 908 -57.04 -51.44 60.07
CA CYS A 908 -57.17 -51.96 61.43
C CYS A 908 -58.66 -52.14 61.80
N PRO A 909 -59.10 -53.33 62.29
CA PRO A 909 -58.34 -54.56 62.46
C PRO A 909 -58.14 -55.32 61.12
N PRO A 910 -57.00 -56.03 60.95
CA PRO A 910 -56.73 -56.79 59.74
C PRO A 910 -57.69 -57.98 59.63
N ASN A 911 -58.50 -58.01 58.57
CA ASN A 911 -59.46 -59.07 58.35
C ASN A 911 -58.84 -60.18 57.48
N GLN A 912 -58.03 -61.04 58.11
CA GLN A 912 -57.27 -62.14 57.47
C GLN A 912 -58.10 -63.01 56.50
N PRO A 913 -59.33 -63.46 56.80
CA PRO A 913 -60.12 -64.27 55.85
C PRO A 913 -60.52 -63.50 54.59
N LYS A 914 -60.72 -62.18 54.70
CA LYS A 914 -61.07 -61.31 53.57
C LYS A 914 -59.85 -61.07 52.67
N LEU A 915 -58.64 -61.03 53.25
CA LEU A 915 -57.38 -60.94 52.51
C LEU A 915 -57.09 -62.23 51.73
N GLU A 916 -57.28 -63.40 52.35
CA GLU A 916 -57.12 -64.69 51.69
C GLU A 916 -58.09 -64.88 50.52
N ALA A 917 -59.35 -64.45 50.68
CA ALA A 917 -60.34 -64.46 49.60
C ALA A 917 -59.91 -63.59 48.41
N MET A 918 -59.46 -62.35 48.66
CA MET A 918 -58.98 -61.45 47.60
C MET A 918 -57.72 -61.98 46.89
N PHE A 919 -56.86 -62.70 47.62
CA PHE A 919 -55.67 -63.33 47.07
C PHE A 919 -56.01 -64.48 46.11
N ASN A 920 -57.03 -65.28 46.46
CA ASN A 920 -57.49 -66.41 45.67
C ASN A 920 -58.31 -66.03 44.43
N GLU A 921 -58.99 -64.87 44.46
CA GLU A 921 -59.81 -64.38 43.34
C GLU A 921 -59.00 -63.77 42.18
N THR A 922 -57.69 -63.53 42.36
CA THR A 922 -56.85 -62.80 41.39
C THR A 922 -55.85 -63.72 40.68
N SER A 923 -55.54 -63.44 39.40
CA SER A 923 -54.51 -64.16 38.63
C SER A 923 -53.11 -64.10 39.28
N ARG A 924 -52.49 -65.27 39.45
CA ARG A 924 -51.18 -65.43 40.13
C ARG A 924 -50.05 -64.64 39.42
N GLU A 925 -50.06 -64.60 38.09
CA GLU A 925 -49.03 -63.92 37.29
C GLU A 925 -49.08 -62.39 37.42
N ASP A 926 -50.28 -61.81 37.48
CA ASP A 926 -50.46 -60.36 37.61
C ASP A 926 -50.11 -59.89 39.02
N LEU A 927 -50.44 -60.68 40.06
CA LEU A 927 -50.02 -60.42 41.43
C LEU A 927 -48.50 -60.37 41.56
N ILE A 928 -47.76 -61.32 40.98
CA ILE A 928 -46.28 -61.33 41.04
C ILE A 928 -45.71 -60.05 40.42
N LYS A 929 -46.14 -59.69 39.21
CA LYS A 929 -45.64 -58.51 38.50
C LYS A 929 -45.91 -57.22 39.29
N GLN A 930 -47.12 -57.07 39.81
CA GLN A 930 -47.50 -55.87 40.58
C GLN A 930 -46.81 -55.81 41.94
N PHE A 931 -46.73 -56.92 42.70
CA PHE A 931 -46.02 -56.92 43.98
C PHE A 931 -44.53 -56.67 43.84
N LYS A 932 -43.86 -57.17 42.78
CA LYS A 932 -42.45 -56.83 42.49
C LYS A 932 -42.28 -55.32 42.29
N TYR A 933 -43.17 -54.69 41.52
CA TYR A 933 -43.12 -53.24 41.28
C TYR A 933 -43.40 -52.43 42.57
N ILE A 934 -44.35 -52.85 43.40
CA ILE A 934 -44.69 -52.18 44.67
C ILE A 934 -43.56 -52.33 45.70
N LYS A 935 -43.00 -53.55 45.86
CA LYS A 935 -41.90 -53.86 46.79
C LYS A 935 -40.64 -53.05 46.48
N ALA A 936 -40.40 -52.73 45.21
CA ALA A 936 -39.28 -51.87 44.80
C ALA A 936 -39.42 -50.41 45.26
N GLN A 937 -40.65 -49.95 45.56
CA GLN A 937 -40.92 -48.56 45.93
C GLN A 937 -41.23 -48.39 47.43
N ILE A 938 -41.85 -49.38 48.08
CA ILE A 938 -42.35 -49.27 49.47
C ILE A 938 -42.22 -50.62 50.20
N PRO A 939 -41.87 -50.63 51.51
CA PRO A 939 -41.90 -51.84 52.33
C PRO A 939 -43.32 -52.43 52.45
N LEU A 940 -43.46 -53.73 52.23
CA LEU A 940 -44.74 -54.43 52.33
C LEU A 940 -45.11 -54.69 53.80
N PRO A 941 -46.41 -54.65 54.17
CA PRO A 941 -46.85 -55.07 55.51
C PRO A 941 -46.51 -56.54 55.77
N ARG A 942 -46.05 -56.86 56.99
CA ARG A 942 -45.65 -58.24 57.38
C ARG A 942 -46.71 -59.30 57.11
N LEU A 943 -48.00 -58.96 57.26
CA LEU A 943 -49.10 -59.86 56.95
C LEU A 943 -49.15 -60.23 55.45
N VAL A 944 -48.83 -59.28 54.56
CA VAL A 944 -48.75 -59.53 53.11
C VAL A 944 -47.51 -60.35 52.78
N GLU A 945 -46.37 -60.07 53.42
CA GLU A 945 -45.14 -60.86 53.27
C GLU A 945 -45.33 -62.33 53.69
N ASN A 946 -46.02 -62.56 54.82
CA ASN A 946 -46.36 -63.89 55.29
C ASN A 946 -47.32 -64.63 54.33
N LEU A 947 -48.31 -63.93 53.76
CA LEU A 947 -49.25 -64.49 52.78
C LEU A 947 -48.57 -64.81 51.43
N LEU A 948 -47.57 -64.02 51.02
CA LEU A 948 -46.76 -64.31 49.84
C LEU A 948 -45.88 -65.55 50.06
N GLN A 949 -45.33 -65.71 51.27
CA GLN A 949 -44.54 -66.89 51.65
C GLN A 949 -45.41 -68.15 51.76
N SER A 950 -46.60 -68.07 52.37
CA SER A 950 -47.49 -69.23 52.54
C SER A 950 -48.08 -69.77 51.23
N ASN A 951 -48.09 -68.96 50.17
CA ASN A 951 -48.61 -69.31 48.85
C ASN A 951 -47.50 -69.59 47.81
N ASP A 952 -46.26 -69.82 48.24
CA ASP A 952 -45.08 -70.08 47.39
C ASP A 952 -44.89 -69.04 46.28
N LEU A 953 -45.06 -67.76 46.58
CA LEU A 953 -44.86 -66.66 45.64
C LEU A 953 -43.53 -65.97 45.91
N VAL A 954 -42.48 -66.46 45.24
CA VAL A 954 -41.13 -65.92 45.37
C VAL A 954 -41.01 -64.59 44.60
N LEU A 955 -41.01 -63.49 45.34
CA LEU A 955 -40.70 -62.15 44.84
C LEU A 955 -39.18 -61.91 44.86
N GLU A 956 -38.45 -62.60 43.98
CA GLU A 956 -37.06 -62.23 43.63
C GLU A 956 -36.99 -60.87 42.95
#